data_AF-A0A444X625-F1
#
_entry.id   AF-A0A444X625-F1
#
_cell.length_a   1.000
_cell.length_b   1.000
_cell.length_c   1.000
_cell.angle_alpha   90.00
_cell.angle_beta   90.00
_cell.angle_gamma   90.00
#
_symmetry.space_group_name_H-M   'P 1'
#
loop_
_entity.id
_entity.type
_entity.pdbx_description
1 polymer ?
#
loop_
_entity_poly.entity_id
_entity_poly.type
_entity_poly.pdbx_seq_one_letter_code
_entity_poly.pdbx_strand_id
1 'polypeptide(L)'
;MSYCCAFADPNVYLLRNNGFLGGSSSVKVKILTNGSSLNQKKLGRRQVGLHAFGTKCAHVVVEKRKRKMGVFSEEVIGVLKSILDPNSALSYFKMVAQLPNILHTTEACNYMLELLRAHMRIQDMVFVFDVMQKQVINRNLNTYLTIFKALSVKGGIRQAPFALGKMREAGFVLNAYSYNGLIHLLLQPGFYREGLEVYRRMISEGLKPSMKTYSALMVALGKKRDTRTIMDLLEEMKTLGLKPNMYTYTICIRALGRVGKIDDACAILREMDDEGCGPDVVTYTVLIDALCNAGKLDKAEELYTKMRESHHKPDQITYTTLIDKFSNCGNLDMVKRFWREMEADGYEPDVVSYTTFIDALCKSGSIDQAFAMLETMKMKGTFPNLHTYNTLISGLLKRKRLDEALELFDNMESLGVEPTAYSYVLFIDYYGKSGDPGKALETFETMKKRGIAPSIVACNVSLYSLAEMGRIREANDIFNDLYNCGLSPDSVTYNMMMKCYSKAGQIDKAIELLDEMISNGCEPDIIMVNSLIYMLYKADRVDEAWEMFGRLKDLKLAPTVVTYNTLLAGLGKEGKVEKVLELFGSMTESGCPPNTITFNTLLDCLCKNDAVDLALKMLCRMTMMNCSHDVLTYNAIIYGLIKEDRISYAFWFFHQMKKSLYPDLVTLCTLLPGVVQYGMIEDAIKIVMEFVYQAGLEKGKQSLEELMESILVEAKIEDAILFAERLVSASGFQDDCVILPLIKALCKRNKILDAQKLFDKFTKTFGVRPTVESYNCLMDGVLGSNMTEKAWDLFVEMKDAGCHPNIFTYNLLLDAHGKSGRIDELLELFNELQSRGCKPNAITHNIIISALVKSNSINKALDLYYELVSGDFSPTPCTYGPLIDGLLKSRRFEEAMKIFEEMLDYQCKPNCAIFNILINGFGKAGKIDVACDMFKRMVKEGIRPDLKSYTILVECLCLAGRVDDAVYYFEELKSTGLDPDRVSYNLMINGLGRSRRLDNALSLFSEMKCRGISPDLYTYNALILHLGIIGEVDLAGKMYEELQARGLEPNVFTYNALIRGHSLSGNKDRAFNVYKKMMVQGCSPNRQTFAQLPNKC
;
A
#
# COMPACT_ATOMS: atom_id res chain seq x y z
N MET A 1 -6.33 31.40 11.65
CA MET A 1 -6.14 32.20 12.87
C MET A 1 -4.73 31.96 13.37
N SER A 2 -4.00 33.06 13.54
CA SER A 2 -2.66 33.24 14.12
C SER A 2 -2.54 32.62 15.53
N TYR A 3 -1.36 32.21 16.01
CA TYR A 3 -0.29 33.10 16.48
C TYR A 3 1.12 32.46 16.50
N CYS A 4 2.09 33.35 16.31
CA CYS A 4 3.55 33.18 16.25
C CYS A 4 4.25 33.15 17.63
N CYS A 5 5.59 32.96 17.54
CA CYS A 5 6.69 33.41 18.40
C CYS A 5 7.27 32.35 19.36
N ALA A 6 8.57 32.28 19.68
CA ALA A 6 9.83 32.83 19.18
C ALA A 6 10.95 32.33 20.15
N PHE A 7 12.15 32.06 19.63
CA PHE A 7 13.50 32.12 20.23
C PHE A 7 13.76 31.77 21.72
N ALA A 8 14.70 30.84 21.97
CA ALA A 8 16.03 31.13 22.55
C ALA A 8 16.81 29.85 22.92
N ASP A 9 18.02 29.73 22.39
CA ASP A 9 19.19 29.05 22.99
C ASP A 9 20.00 30.15 23.76
N PRO A 10 21.06 29.94 24.58
CA PRO A 10 21.91 28.75 24.70
C PRO A 10 22.55 28.41 26.09
N ASN A 11 23.26 27.28 26.13
CA ASN A 11 24.43 26.90 26.96
C ASN A 11 24.27 26.67 28.48
N VAL A 12 24.80 25.51 28.95
CA VAL A 12 26.03 25.37 29.79
C VAL A 12 26.16 23.93 30.32
N TYR A 13 27.21 23.25 29.83
CA TYR A 13 28.19 22.38 30.51
C TYR A 13 27.82 21.16 31.41
N LEU A 14 28.60 20.10 31.13
CA LEU A 14 29.38 19.22 32.05
C LEU A 14 28.87 17.81 32.41
N LEU A 15 29.77 16.88 32.06
CA LEU A 15 30.25 15.70 32.81
C LEU A 15 29.61 14.32 32.58
N ARG A 16 30.39 13.54 31.81
CA ARG A 16 30.68 12.12 31.96
C ARG A 16 30.93 11.68 33.43
N ASN A 17 30.63 10.40 33.64
CA ASN A 17 31.30 9.39 34.48
C ASN A 17 30.82 9.10 35.92
N ASN A 18 30.50 7.81 36.09
CA ASN A 18 30.92 6.85 37.13
C ASN A 18 30.60 7.12 38.61
N GLY A 19 30.07 6.08 39.28
CA GLY A 19 30.31 5.91 40.71
C GLY A 19 29.38 4.96 41.46
N PHE A 20 29.68 3.67 41.37
CA PHE A 20 29.60 2.58 42.36
C PHE A 20 29.15 2.82 43.83
N LEU A 21 28.69 1.69 44.41
CA LEU A 21 28.61 1.26 45.84
C LEU A 21 27.47 1.88 46.65
N GLY A 22 26.68 1.13 47.43
CA GLY A 22 26.73 -0.24 47.92
C GLY A 22 25.79 -0.33 49.13
N GLY A 23 25.36 -1.53 49.55
CA GLY A 23 24.63 -1.65 50.81
C GLY A 23 23.71 -2.86 50.91
N SER A 24 24.32 -4.00 51.21
CA SER A 24 23.67 -5.23 51.66
C SER A 24 22.75 -5.04 52.87
N SER A 25 21.65 -5.80 52.94
CA SER A 25 21.38 -6.59 54.14
C SER A 25 20.56 -7.84 53.82
N SER A 26 21.11 -8.97 54.25
CA SER A 26 20.57 -10.31 54.21
C SER A 26 19.73 -10.59 55.45
N VAL A 27 18.53 -11.17 55.32
CA VAL A 27 17.93 -11.99 56.37
C VAL A 27 17.21 -13.20 55.74
N LYS A 28 17.66 -14.41 56.10
CA LYS A 28 16.94 -15.69 55.95
C LYS A 28 16.30 -16.05 57.29
N VAL A 29 15.00 -16.37 57.33
CA VAL A 29 14.34 -17.38 58.22
C VAL A 29 12.97 -17.72 57.59
N LYS A 30 12.71 -18.93 57.04
CA LYS A 30 12.21 -20.19 57.64
C LYS A 30 10.72 -20.20 58.10
N ILE A 31 9.91 -20.86 57.27
CA ILE A 31 8.73 -21.74 57.49
C ILE A 31 8.27 -21.98 58.95
N LEU A 32 6.98 -21.75 59.25
CA LEU A 32 5.97 -22.75 59.72
C LEU A 32 4.65 -22.12 60.26
N THR A 33 3.54 -22.76 59.85
CA THR A 33 2.29 -23.09 60.59
C THR A 33 1.22 -22.07 60.99
N ASN A 34 0.03 -22.28 60.40
CA ASN A 34 -1.32 -22.48 60.98
C ASN A 34 -1.93 -21.53 62.02
N GLY A 35 -3.17 -21.12 61.72
CA GLY A 35 -4.26 -20.76 62.66
C GLY A 35 -5.35 -19.96 61.95
N SER A 36 -6.38 -20.57 61.34
CA SER A 36 -7.77 -20.71 61.83
C SER A 36 -8.45 -19.34 62.16
N SER A 37 -9.66 -18.96 61.70
CA SER A 37 -10.88 -19.74 61.46
C SER A 37 -11.97 -18.92 60.72
N LEU A 38 -12.71 -19.62 59.86
CA LEU A 38 -14.17 -19.61 59.59
C LEU A 38 -15.02 -18.32 59.71
N ASN A 39 -15.70 -17.95 58.61
CA ASN A 39 -17.10 -18.35 58.32
C ASN A 39 -17.51 -17.92 56.88
N GLN A 40 -17.86 -18.86 55.98
CA GLN A 40 -19.24 -19.24 55.56
C GLN A 40 -20.03 -18.07 54.94
N LYS A 41 -20.51 -18.06 53.68
CA LYS A 41 -21.18 -19.03 52.77
C LYS A 41 -21.18 -18.35 51.36
N LYS A 42 -21.25 -18.96 50.18
CA LYS A 42 -21.82 -20.24 49.72
C LYS A 42 -21.28 -20.54 48.30
N LEU A 43 -20.85 -21.80 48.11
CA LEU A 43 -20.56 -22.49 46.85
C LEU A 43 -21.82 -22.70 45.98
N GLY A 44 -21.75 -23.07 44.69
CA GLY A 44 -20.61 -23.46 43.87
C GLY A 44 -21.05 -24.22 42.60
N ARG A 45 -20.10 -24.35 41.66
CA ARG A 45 -20.16 -25.22 40.47
C ARG A 45 -19.64 -26.63 40.79
N ARG A 46 -20.10 -27.60 39.99
CA ARG A 46 -19.45 -28.89 39.62
C ARG A 46 -17.96 -28.67 39.29
N GLN A 47 -17.01 -29.60 39.31
CA GLN A 47 -16.87 -31.08 39.29
C GLN A 47 -15.32 -31.27 39.45
N VAL A 48 -14.72 -32.28 40.07
CA VAL A 48 -14.44 -33.66 39.64
C VAL A 48 -13.53 -34.23 40.75
N GLY A 49 -13.74 -35.47 41.18
CA GLY A 49 -12.79 -36.20 42.01
C GLY A 49 -12.26 -37.44 41.28
N LEU A 50 -11.04 -37.87 41.62
CA LEU A 50 -10.49 -39.19 41.34
C LEU A 50 -9.59 -39.66 42.49
N HIS A 51 -9.89 -40.88 42.96
CA HIS A 51 -9.13 -41.81 43.84
C HIS A 51 -8.85 -41.38 45.30
N ALA A 52 -8.91 -42.22 46.34
CA ALA A 52 -8.82 -43.69 46.43
C ALA A 52 -9.30 -44.23 47.83
N PHE A 53 -9.75 -45.50 47.81
CA PHE A 53 -9.62 -46.59 48.82
C PHE A 53 -10.13 -46.54 50.28
N GLY A 54 -10.89 -47.61 50.62
CA GLY A 54 -11.00 -48.26 51.94
C GLY A 54 -12.12 -47.75 52.84
N THR A 55 -12.94 -48.54 53.55
CA THR A 55 -12.96 -49.98 53.86
C THR A 55 -14.30 -50.32 54.55
N LYS A 56 -14.87 -51.49 54.21
CA LYS A 56 -15.68 -52.44 55.03
C LYS A 56 -16.83 -51.97 55.96
N CYS A 57 -18.04 -52.49 55.62
CA CYS A 57 -18.94 -53.36 56.43
C CYS A 57 -19.62 -52.75 57.68
N ALA A 58 -20.86 -53.04 58.09
CA ALA A 58 -21.90 -54.01 57.74
C ALA A 58 -23.26 -53.50 58.33
N HIS A 59 -24.39 -53.91 57.72
CA HIS A 59 -25.66 -54.46 58.29
C HIS A 59 -26.15 -53.96 59.68
N VAL A 60 -27.44 -53.71 60.01
CA VAL A 60 -28.77 -54.28 59.67
C VAL A 60 -29.78 -53.44 60.53
N VAL A 61 -30.99 -53.04 60.11
CA VAL A 61 -32.30 -53.71 60.34
C VAL A 61 -33.40 -52.78 59.79
N VAL A 62 -34.18 -53.34 58.86
CA VAL A 62 -35.65 -53.33 58.73
C VAL A 62 -36.45 -52.11 59.23
N GLU A 63 -37.12 -51.43 58.28
CA GLU A 63 -38.56 -51.15 58.46
C GLU A 63 -39.35 -51.43 57.17
N LYS A 64 -40.43 -52.19 57.33
CA LYS A 64 -41.27 -52.74 56.26
C LYS A 64 -42.27 -51.69 55.74
N ARG A 65 -42.22 -51.51 54.42
CA ARG A 65 -43.35 -51.36 53.48
C ARG A 65 -44.49 -50.39 53.84
N LYS A 66 -44.62 -49.35 53.01
CA LYS A 66 -45.83 -49.15 52.20
C LYS A 66 -45.45 -49.03 50.72
N ARG A 67 -45.89 -50.01 49.92
CA ARG A 67 -45.81 -50.00 48.45
C ARG A 67 -46.62 -48.81 47.92
N LYS A 68 -45.95 -47.89 47.24
CA LYS A 68 -46.51 -47.14 46.11
C LYS A 68 -45.59 -47.42 44.93
N MET A 69 -46.03 -48.30 44.02
CA MET A 69 -45.40 -48.49 42.72
C MET A 69 -45.77 -47.25 41.89
N GLY A 70 -44.99 -46.19 42.00
CA GLY A 70 -45.05 -45.03 41.12
C GLY A 70 -43.86 -45.11 40.19
N VAL A 71 -44.08 -45.52 38.93
CA VAL A 71 -43.03 -45.45 37.90
C VAL A 71 -42.80 -43.97 37.62
N PHE A 72 -41.60 -43.47 37.91
CA PHE A 72 -41.22 -42.10 37.58
C PHE A 72 -40.84 -42.02 36.10
N SER A 73 -41.07 -40.87 35.45
CA SER A 73 -40.82 -40.66 34.00
C SER A 73 -39.37 -40.94 33.56
N GLU A 74 -38.41 -40.88 34.49
CA GLU A 74 -36.99 -41.20 34.25
C GLU A 74 -36.70 -42.72 34.26
N GLU A 75 -37.52 -43.56 34.90
CA GLU A 75 -37.32 -45.02 34.94
C GLU A 75 -37.71 -45.70 33.61
N VAL A 76 -38.61 -45.06 32.84
CA VAL A 76 -39.12 -45.57 31.55
C VAL A 76 -38.00 -45.70 30.50
N ILE A 77 -37.05 -44.77 30.45
CA ILE A 77 -35.93 -44.85 29.48
C ILE A 77 -34.93 -45.95 29.86
N GLY A 78 -34.74 -46.21 31.16
CA GLY A 78 -33.89 -47.29 31.65
C GLY A 78 -34.40 -48.66 31.24
N VAL A 79 -35.73 -48.86 31.31
CA VAL A 79 -36.41 -50.08 30.86
C VAL A 79 -36.43 -50.17 29.33
N LEU A 80 -36.63 -49.07 28.60
CA LEU A 80 -36.56 -49.08 27.15
C LEU A 80 -35.16 -49.44 26.63
N LYS A 81 -34.10 -48.95 27.27
CA LYS A 81 -32.70 -49.26 26.90
C LYS A 81 -32.29 -50.70 27.19
N SER A 82 -32.97 -51.40 28.10
CA SER A 82 -32.67 -52.81 28.43
C SER A 82 -33.42 -53.82 27.55
N ILE A 83 -34.40 -53.37 26.77
CA ILE A 83 -35.15 -54.21 25.82
C ILE A 83 -34.53 -54.08 24.43
N LEU A 84 -33.92 -55.17 23.93
CA LEU A 84 -33.28 -55.22 22.61
C LEU A 84 -34.27 -55.53 21.46
N ASP A 85 -35.41 -56.16 21.76
CA ASP A 85 -36.43 -56.51 20.76
C ASP A 85 -37.40 -55.34 20.48
N PRO A 86 -37.52 -54.87 19.21
CA PRO A 86 -38.40 -53.77 18.85
C PRO A 86 -39.89 -53.99 19.13
N ASN A 87 -40.39 -55.23 19.04
CA ASN A 87 -41.79 -55.53 19.31
C ASN A 87 -42.12 -55.37 20.80
N SER A 88 -41.25 -55.92 21.65
CA SER A 88 -41.35 -55.83 23.10
C SER A 88 -41.14 -54.40 23.62
N ALA A 89 -40.21 -53.65 23.01
CA ALA A 89 -40.00 -52.24 23.35
C ALA A 89 -41.21 -51.39 22.96
N LEU A 90 -41.78 -51.60 21.76
CA LEU A 90 -42.95 -50.86 21.29
C LEU A 90 -44.22 -51.19 22.09
N SER A 91 -44.42 -52.44 22.50
CA SER A 91 -45.56 -52.83 23.35
C SER A 91 -45.47 -52.20 24.74
N TYR A 92 -44.27 -52.18 25.34
CA TYR A 92 -44.02 -51.47 26.59
C TYR A 92 -44.26 -49.96 26.45
N PHE A 93 -43.79 -49.34 25.36
CA PHE A 93 -44.02 -47.92 25.08
C PHE A 93 -45.51 -47.58 24.90
N LYS A 94 -46.26 -48.44 24.19
CA LYS A 94 -47.72 -48.33 24.02
C LYS A 94 -48.46 -48.44 25.36
N MET A 95 -48.08 -49.40 26.20
CA MET A 95 -48.65 -49.58 27.54
C MET A 95 -48.40 -48.34 28.42
N VAL A 96 -47.18 -47.80 28.41
CA VAL A 96 -46.85 -46.59 29.19
C VAL A 96 -47.58 -45.36 28.65
N ALA A 97 -47.78 -45.25 27.33
CA ALA A 97 -48.51 -44.14 26.72
C ALA A 97 -50.02 -44.11 27.09
N GLN A 98 -50.59 -45.23 27.52
CA GLN A 98 -52.00 -45.33 27.96
C GLN A 98 -52.20 -44.98 29.44
N LEU A 99 -51.12 -44.81 30.22
CA LEU A 99 -51.22 -44.46 31.64
C LEU A 99 -51.45 -42.95 31.83
N PRO A 100 -52.50 -42.52 32.54
CA PRO A 100 -52.90 -41.10 32.61
C PRO A 100 -51.93 -40.18 33.38
N ASN A 101 -50.99 -40.74 34.16
CA ASN A 101 -50.10 -39.98 35.04
C ASN A 101 -48.61 -40.04 34.65
N ILE A 102 -48.25 -40.65 33.51
CA ILE A 102 -46.85 -40.79 33.08
C ILE A 102 -46.70 -40.18 31.68
N LEU A 103 -45.94 -39.08 31.61
CA LEU A 103 -45.55 -38.47 30.35
C LEU A 103 -44.24 -39.10 29.86
N HIS A 104 -44.18 -39.46 28.59
CA HIS A 104 -42.91 -39.88 27.98
C HIS A 104 -41.96 -38.68 27.89
N THR A 105 -40.66 -38.92 28.12
CA THR A 105 -39.63 -37.89 27.96
C THR A 105 -39.18 -37.78 26.49
N THR A 106 -38.66 -36.62 26.08
CA THR A 106 -38.09 -36.43 24.73
C THR A 106 -36.99 -37.45 24.43
N GLU A 107 -36.21 -37.85 25.43
CA GLU A 107 -35.14 -38.85 25.29
C GLU A 107 -35.69 -40.27 25.08
N ALA A 108 -36.75 -40.66 25.78
CA ALA A 108 -37.39 -41.97 25.60
C ALA A 108 -38.02 -42.10 24.20
N CYS A 109 -38.69 -41.06 23.72
CA CYS A 109 -39.25 -41.03 22.36
C CYS A 109 -38.17 -41.04 21.28
N ASN A 110 -37.08 -40.28 21.46
CA ASN A 110 -35.96 -40.28 20.50
C ASN A 110 -35.23 -41.63 20.45
N TYR A 111 -35.05 -42.29 21.59
CA TYR A 111 -34.50 -43.65 21.64
C TYR A 111 -35.40 -44.64 20.88
N MET A 112 -36.71 -44.57 21.11
CA MET A 112 -37.67 -45.42 20.39
C MET A 112 -37.66 -45.15 18.88
N LEU A 113 -37.64 -43.88 18.45
CA LEU A 113 -37.56 -43.51 17.04
C LEU A 113 -36.27 -44.03 16.38
N GLU A 114 -35.14 -44.00 17.09
CA GLU A 114 -33.86 -44.51 16.58
C GLU A 114 -33.84 -46.04 16.49
N LEU A 115 -34.43 -46.73 17.47
CA LEU A 115 -34.57 -48.20 17.48
C LEU A 115 -35.50 -48.68 16.35
N LEU A 116 -36.60 -47.96 16.09
CA LEU A 116 -37.51 -48.24 14.97
C LEU A 116 -36.90 -47.90 13.62
N ARG A 117 -36.08 -46.83 13.53
CA ARG A 117 -35.29 -46.48 12.34
C ARG A 117 -34.32 -47.61 11.97
N ALA A 118 -33.58 -48.14 12.94
CA ALA A 118 -32.62 -49.21 12.71
C ALA A 118 -33.24 -50.48 12.09
N HIS A 119 -34.54 -50.71 12.35
CA HIS A 119 -35.31 -51.84 11.83
C HIS A 119 -36.25 -51.45 10.66
N MET A 120 -36.14 -50.23 10.12
CA MET A 120 -36.93 -49.72 8.99
C MET A 120 -38.46 -49.75 9.20
N ARG A 121 -38.94 -49.64 10.44
CA ARG A 121 -40.38 -49.71 10.79
C ARG A 121 -41.05 -48.34 10.77
N ILE A 122 -41.27 -47.78 9.58
CA ILE A 122 -41.78 -46.42 9.39
C ILE A 122 -43.21 -46.24 9.98
N GLN A 123 -44.11 -47.22 9.84
CA GLN A 123 -45.48 -47.15 10.37
C GLN A 123 -45.54 -47.05 11.90
N ASP A 124 -44.62 -47.71 12.61
CA ASP A 124 -44.56 -47.61 14.07
C ASP A 124 -43.94 -46.29 14.54
N MET A 125 -43.08 -45.67 13.72
CA MET A 125 -42.57 -44.32 13.98
C MET A 125 -43.67 -43.26 13.90
N VAL A 126 -44.66 -43.43 13.01
CA VAL A 126 -45.85 -42.57 12.93
C VAL A 126 -46.60 -42.59 14.27
N PHE A 127 -46.78 -43.77 14.86
CA PHE A 127 -47.43 -43.90 16.17
C PHE A 127 -46.64 -43.17 17.28
N VAL A 128 -45.32 -43.35 17.34
CA VAL A 128 -44.48 -42.67 18.34
C VAL A 128 -44.55 -41.15 18.17
N PHE A 129 -44.57 -40.66 16.93
CA PHE A 129 -44.70 -39.24 16.63
C PHE A 129 -46.09 -38.68 16.99
N ASP A 130 -47.17 -39.44 16.78
CA ASP A 130 -48.53 -39.08 17.23
C ASP A 130 -48.63 -39.00 18.76
N VAL A 131 -47.98 -39.93 19.49
CA VAL A 131 -47.87 -39.86 20.96
C VAL A 131 -47.14 -38.59 21.40
N MET A 132 -46.04 -38.22 20.73
CA MET A 132 -45.34 -36.95 20.98
C MET A 132 -46.21 -35.72 20.70
N GLN A 133 -47.20 -35.82 19.80
CA GLN A 133 -48.16 -34.76 19.52
C GLN A 133 -49.25 -34.65 20.59
N LYS A 134 -49.88 -35.77 20.97
CA LYS A 134 -50.95 -35.81 21.97
C LYS A 134 -50.48 -35.42 23.37
N GLN A 135 -49.25 -35.80 23.75
CA GLN A 135 -48.65 -35.48 25.05
C GLN A 135 -47.87 -34.14 25.05
N VAL A 136 -47.85 -33.38 23.96
CA VAL A 136 -47.14 -32.09 23.82
C VAL A 136 -45.65 -32.19 24.23
N ILE A 137 -44.99 -33.28 23.84
CA ILE A 137 -43.57 -33.51 24.14
C ILE A 137 -42.71 -32.65 23.21
N ASN A 138 -41.69 -31.98 23.77
CA ASN A 138 -40.75 -31.17 23.01
C ASN A 138 -39.98 -32.02 21.98
N ARG A 139 -39.92 -31.56 20.73
CA ARG A 139 -39.25 -32.24 19.60
C ARG A 139 -37.99 -31.47 19.28
N ASN A 140 -36.84 -32.12 19.44
CA ASN A 140 -35.54 -31.48 19.22
C ASN A 140 -35.00 -31.83 17.82
N LEU A 141 -33.84 -31.28 17.49
CA LEU A 141 -33.15 -31.52 16.21
C LEU A 141 -33.00 -33.02 15.91
N ASN A 142 -32.69 -33.83 16.93
CA ASN A 142 -32.51 -35.27 16.76
C ASN A 142 -33.81 -35.99 16.36
N THR A 143 -34.96 -35.58 16.92
CA THR A 143 -36.27 -36.14 16.55
C THR A 143 -36.52 -36.05 15.03
N TYR A 144 -36.33 -34.85 14.47
CA TYR A 144 -36.56 -34.61 13.04
C TYR A 144 -35.49 -35.25 12.16
N LEU A 145 -34.21 -35.22 12.57
CA LEU A 145 -33.13 -35.87 11.81
C LEU A 145 -33.27 -37.39 11.75
N THR A 146 -33.68 -38.05 12.84
CA THR A 146 -33.93 -39.50 12.87
C THR A 146 -35.07 -39.87 11.92
N ILE A 147 -36.14 -39.07 11.87
CA ILE A 147 -37.26 -39.27 10.92
C ILE A 147 -36.82 -38.99 9.47
N PHE A 148 -36.08 -37.92 9.20
CA PHE A 148 -35.61 -37.60 7.85
C PHE A 148 -34.66 -38.68 7.31
N LYS A 149 -33.80 -39.25 8.17
CA LYS A 149 -32.95 -40.39 7.84
C LYS A 149 -33.78 -41.64 7.54
N ALA A 150 -34.82 -41.93 8.31
CA ALA A 150 -35.73 -43.06 8.05
C ALA A 150 -36.44 -42.94 6.68
N LEU A 151 -36.75 -41.71 6.26
CA LEU A 151 -37.39 -41.39 4.97
C LEU A 151 -36.40 -41.23 3.81
N SER A 152 -35.13 -41.61 3.99
CA SER A 152 -34.07 -41.51 2.98
C SER A 152 -33.82 -40.08 2.45
N VAL A 153 -34.04 -39.05 3.27
CA VAL A 153 -33.72 -37.66 2.92
C VAL A 153 -32.28 -37.35 3.32
N LYS A 154 -31.41 -37.11 2.33
CA LYS A 154 -30.01 -36.69 2.53
C LYS A 154 -29.94 -35.16 2.49
N GLY A 155 -29.24 -34.54 3.44
CA GLY A 155 -29.08 -33.08 3.51
C GLY A 155 -29.41 -32.42 4.86
N GLY A 156 -29.62 -33.22 5.91
CA GLY A 156 -29.83 -32.72 7.28
C GLY A 156 -31.13 -31.91 7.42
N ILE A 157 -31.15 -30.94 8.33
CA ILE A 157 -32.37 -30.16 8.60
C ILE A 157 -32.71 -29.17 7.47
N ARG A 158 -31.76 -28.80 6.60
CA ARG A 158 -32.03 -27.90 5.45
C ARG A 158 -33.06 -28.47 4.47
N GLN A 159 -33.13 -29.80 4.36
CA GLN A 159 -34.12 -30.47 3.52
C GLN A 159 -35.50 -30.61 4.20
N ALA A 160 -35.73 -29.93 5.33
CA ALA A 160 -37.02 -29.92 6.01
C ALA A 160 -38.22 -29.58 5.10
N PRO A 161 -38.18 -28.56 4.21
CA PRO A 161 -39.30 -28.26 3.32
C PRO A 161 -39.70 -29.45 2.43
N PHE A 162 -38.72 -30.20 1.91
CA PHE A 162 -38.94 -31.39 1.10
C PHE A 162 -39.34 -32.61 1.96
N ALA A 163 -38.67 -32.80 3.11
CA ALA A 163 -38.91 -33.91 4.02
C ALA A 163 -40.32 -33.92 4.60
N LEU A 164 -40.94 -32.76 4.83
CA LEU A 164 -42.33 -32.65 5.28
C LEU A 164 -43.33 -33.26 4.28
N GLY A 165 -43.03 -33.18 2.97
CA GLY A 165 -43.83 -33.85 1.93
C GLY A 165 -43.77 -35.37 2.05
N LYS A 166 -42.55 -35.92 2.16
CA LYS A 166 -42.33 -37.36 2.36
C LYS A 166 -42.88 -37.87 3.69
N MET A 167 -42.83 -37.05 4.75
CA MET A 167 -43.46 -37.38 6.03
C MET A 167 -44.98 -37.56 5.86
N ARG A 168 -45.64 -36.70 5.09
CA ARG A 168 -47.07 -36.86 4.82
C ARG A 168 -47.38 -38.09 3.97
N GLU A 169 -46.60 -38.34 2.92
CA GLU A 169 -46.73 -39.54 2.08
C GLU A 169 -46.57 -40.84 2.88
N ALA A 170 -45.72 -40.80 3.92
CA ALA A 170 -45.52 -41.90 4.86
C ALA A 170 -46.56 -41.99 6.00
N GLY A 171 -47.55 -41.08 6.05
CA GLY A 171 -48.66 -41.11 7.01
C GLY A 171 -48.48 -40.28 8.29
N PHE A 172 -47.43 -39.45 8.40
CA PHE A 172 -47.27 -38.56 9.56
C PHE A 172 -48.26 -37.39 9.50
N VAL A 173 -49.09 -37.23 10.55
CA VAL A 173 -49.94 -36.06 10.74
C VAL A 173 -49.10 -34.95 11.38
N LEU A 174 -49.13 -33.74 10.82
CA LEU A 174 -48.38 -32.59 11.33
C LEU A 174 -49.36 -31.53 11.84
N ASN A 175 -49.19 -31.12 13.10
CA ASN A 175 -49.96 -30.03 13.69
C ASN A 175 -49.16 -28.70 13.73
N ALA A 176 -49.83 -27.58 14.02
CA ALA A 176 -49.20 -26.26 14.10
C ALA A 176 -47.99 -26.22 15.06
N TYR A 177 -48.02 -26.99 16.15
CA TYR A 177 -46.89 -27.10 17.09
C TYR A 177 -45.65 -27.78 16.46
N SER A 178 -45.85 -28.76 15.57
CA SER A 178 -44.78 -29.42 14.82
C SER A 178 -44.09 -28.45 13.87
N TYR A 179 -44.89 -27.69 13.11
CA TYR A 179 -44.39 -26.64 12.22
C TYR A 179 -43.64 -25.55 12.99
N ASN A 180 -44.21 -25.05 14.09
CA ASN A 180 -43.57 -24.00 14.91
C ASN A 180 -42.23 -24.46 15.51
N GLY A 181 -42.17 -25.70 16.02
CA GLY A 181 -40.94 -26.28 16.54
C GLY A 181 -39.87 -26.43 15.46
N LEU A 182 -40.26 -26.86 14.26
CA LEU A 182 -39.33 -27.02 13.13
C LEU A 182 -38.83 -25.67 12.60
N ILE A 183 -39.72 -24.67 12.48
CA ILE A 183 -39.34 -23.29 12.12
C ILE A 183 -38.33 -22.76 13.15
N HIS A 184 -38.60 -22.88 14.45
CA HIS A 184 -37.65 -22.44 15.48
C HIS A 184 -36.29 -23.16 15.38
N LEU A 185 -36.27 -24.46 15.10
CA LEU A 185 -35.04 -25.26 14.92
C LEU A 185 -34.27 -24.89 13.64
N LEU A 186 -34.93 -24.46 12.57
CA LEU A 186 -34.30 -23.99 11.34
C LEU A 186 -33.71 -22.58 11.50
N LEU A 187 -34.39 -21.72 12.26
CA LEU A 187 -33.97 -20.33 12.47
C LEU A 187 -32.78 -20.19 13.42
N GLN A 188 -32.60 -21.10 14.40
CA GLN A 188 -31.45 -21.08 15.32
C GLN A 188 -30.07 -21.13 14.61
N PRO A 189 -29.81 -22.06 13.67
CA PRO A 189 -28.57 -22.10 12.89
C PRO A 189 -28.55 -21.12 11.70
N GLY A 190 -29.60 -20.31 11.49
CA GLY A 190 -29.64 -19.29 10.43
C GLY A 190 -30.16 -19.76 9.07
N PHE A 191 -30.94 -20.85 8.99
CA PHE A 191 -31.56 -21.33 7.74
C PHE A 191 -32.89 -20.62 7.46
N TYR A 192 -32.81 -19.34 7.11
CA TYR A 192 -33.97 -18.44 6.98
C TYR A 192 -34.88 -18.77 5.79
N ARG A 193 -34.29 -19.16 4.65
CA ARG A 193 -35.02 -19.44 3.41
C ARG A 193 -35.87 -20.68 3.59
N GLU A 194 -35.27 -21.73 4.11
CA GLU A 194 -35.90 -23.01 4.42
C GLU A 194 -36.96 -22.83 5.51
N GLY A 195 -36.70 -21.99 6.53
CA GLY A 195 -37.70 -21.61 7.54
C GLY A 195 -38.93 -20.90 6.96
N LEU A 196 -38.75 -19.99 6.01
CA LEU A 196 -39.83 -19.31 5.29
C LEU A 196 -40.60 -20.25 4.35
N GLU A 197 -39.92 -21.20 3.70
CA GLU A 197 -40.58 -22.23 2.89
C GLU A 197 -41.45 -23.15 3.74
N VAL A 198 -40.98 -23.54 4.94
CA VAL A 198 -41.80 -24.29 5.92
C VAL A 198 -43.00 -23.47 6.41
N TYR A 199 -42.82 -22.16 6.62
CA TYR A 199 -43.92 -21.24 6.98
C TYR A 199 -44.97 -21.11 5.87
N ARG A 200 -44.56 -20.85 4.63
CA ARG A 200 -45.47 -20.77 3.47
C ARG A 200 -46.22 -22.08 3.28
N ARG A 201 -45.56 -23.21 3.52
CA ARG A 201 -46.19 -24.53 3.48
C ARG A 201 -47.24 -24.70 4.57
N MET A 202 -46.96 -24.27 5.80
CA MET A 202 -47.93 -24.27 6.90
C MET A 202 -49.21 -23.49 6.53
N ILE A 203 -49.07 -22.33 5.87
CA ILE A 203 -50.21 -21.52 5.41
C ILE A 203 -50.97 -22.20 4.27
N SER A 204 -50.25 -22.75 3.27
CA SER A 204 -50.88 -23.46 2.15
C SER A 204 -51.70 -24.68 2.57
N GLU A 205 -51.41 -25.21 3.76
CA GLU A 205 -52.10 -26.35 4.35
C GLU A 205 -53.22 -25.93 5.33
N GLY A 206 -53.54 -24.64 5.41
CA GLY A 206 -54.67 -24.12 6.19
C GLY A 206 -54.43 -24.04 7.71
N LEU A 207 -53.19 -24.21 8.17
CA LEU A 207 -52.85 -24.08 9.60
C LEU A 207 -52.59 -22.61 9.96
N LYS A 208 -53.30 -22.09 10.97
CA LYS A 208 -53.11 -20.71 11.46
C LYS A 208 -51.75 -20.56 12.17
N PRO A 209 -50.87 -19.65 11.72
CA PRO A 209 -49.63 -19.35 12.42
C PRO A 209 -49.90 -18.79 13.82
N SER A 210 -48.99 -19.06 14.76
CA SER A 210 -49.09 -18.52 16.12
C SER A 210 -48.31 -17.22 16.25
N MET A 211 -48.61 -16.41 17.27
CA MET A 211 -47.80 -15.23 17.65
C MET A 211 -46.31 -15.57 17.78
N LYS A 212 -45.98 -16.73 18.36
CA LYS A 212 -44.60 -17.20 18.52
C LYS A 212 -43.92 -17.49 17.17
N THR A 213 -44.69 -17.89 16.16
CA THR A 213 -44.21 -18.15 14.80
C THR A 213 -43.80 -16.84 14.13
N TYR A 214 -44.67 -15.82 14.18
CA TYR A 214 -44.38 -14.48 13.66
C TYR A 214 -43.19 -13.85 14.37
N SER A 215 -43.15 -13.85 15.71
CA SER A 215 -42.02 -13.28 16.45
C SER A 215 -40.70 -14.00 16.16
N ALA A 216 -40.68 -15.34 16.05
CA ALA A 216 -39.48 -16.09 15.72
C ALA A 216 -38.96 -15.77 14.31
N LEU A 217 -39.86 -15.70 13.32
CA LEU A 217 -39.53 -15.31 11.95
C LEU A 217 -39.03 -13.86 11.88
N MET A 218 -39.71 -12.92 12.53
CA MET A 218 -39.32 -11.51 12.54
C MET A 218 -37.97 -11.28 13.23
N VAL A 219 -37.66 -11.98 14.33
CA VAL A 219 -36.32 -11.91 14.97
C VAL A 219 -35.24 -12.43 14.03
N ALA A 220 -35.50 -13.56 13.36
CA ALA A 220 -34.54 -14.18 12.47
C ALA A 220 -34.30 -13.34 11.20
N LEU A 221 -35.36 -12.80 10.59
CA LEU A 221 -35.28 -11.88 9.46
C LEU A 221 -34.66 -10.54 9.84
N GLY A 222 -34.90 -10.07 11.06
CA GLY A 222 -34.27 -8.87 11.61
C GLY A 222 -32.74 -8.99 11.75
N LYS A 223 -32.21 -10.20 11.96
CA LYS A 223 -30.76 -10.46 11.88
C LYS A 223 -30.23 -10.39 10.45
N LYS A 224 -31.03 -10.83 9.46
CA LYS A 224 -30.70 -10.80 8.03
C LYS A 224 -30.93 -9.43 7.37
N ARG A 225 -31.47 -8.45 8.11
CA ARG A 225 -31.79 -7.09 7.63
C ARG A 225 -32.82 -7.04 6.49
N ASP A 226 -33.66 -8.07 6.37
CA ASP A 226 -34.71 -8.14 5.35
C ASP A 226 -35.98 -7.39 5.81
N THR A 227 -35.96 -6.06 5.64
CA THR A 227 -37.03 -5.19 6.17
C THR A 227 -38.36 -5.31 5.42
N ARG A 228 -38.33 -5.66 4.13
CA ARG A 228 -39.55 -5.77 3.31
C ARG A 228 -40.43 -6.91 3.82
N THR A 229 -39.84 -8.10 3.97
CA THR A 229 -40.55 -9.28 4.44
C THR A 229 -41.02 -9.16 5.89
N ILE A 230 -40.31 -8.41 6.74
CA ILE A 230 -40.76 -8.13 8.12
C ILE A 230 -42.03 -7.27 8.13
N MET A 231 -42.10 -6.24 7.27
CA MET A 231 -43.29 -5.39 7.16
C MET A 231 -44.46 -6.17 6.55
N ASP A 232 -44.21 -7.00 5.52
CA ASP A 232 -45.23 -7.88 4.94
C ASP A 232 -45.81 -8.85 5.99
N LEU A 233 -44.97 -9.41 6.86
CA LEU A 233 -45.40 -10.29 7.97
C LEU A 233 -46.18 -9.53 9.05
N LEU A 234 -45.86 -8.26 9.31
CA LEU A 234 -46.61 -7.42 10.26
C LEU A 234 -48.02 -7.13 9.74
N GLU A 235 -48.14 -6.83 8.45
CA GLU A 235 -49.42 -6.57 7.80
C GLU A 235 -50.26 -7.85 7.65
N GLU A 236 -49.62 -8.97 7.30
CA GLU A 236 -50.26 -10.30 7.30
C GLU A 236 -50.81 -10.64 8.69
N MET A 237 -50.05 -10.35 9.75
CA MET A 237 -50.49 -10.59 11.13
C MET A 237 -51.72 -9.74 11.51
N LYS A 238 -51.78 -8.47 11.07
CA LYS A 238 -52.95 -7.58 11.29
C LYS A 238 -54.18 -8.03 10.51
N THR A 239 -54.02 -8.39 9.23
CA THR A 239 -55.14 -8.86 8.38
C THR A 239 -55.76 -10.17 8.89
N LEU A 240 -54.98 -11.00 9.59
CA LEU A 240 -55.44 -12.21 10.26
C LEU A 240 -56.11 -11.96 11.62
N GLY A 241 -56.20 -10.70 12.07
CA GLY A 241 -56.83 -10.31 13.33
C GLY A 241 -56.00 -10.57 14.58
N LEU A 242 -54.69 -10.81 14.45
CA LEU A 242 -53.77 -10.97 15.58
C LEU A 242 -53.22 -9.60 15.98
N LYS A 243 -53.49 -9.17 17.22
CA LYS A 243 -52.98 -7.89 17.74
C LYS A 243 -51.48 -7.96 17.99
N PRO A 244 -50.64 -7.12 17.34
CA PRO A 244 -49.23 -7.00 17.67
C PRO A 244 -49.06 -6.57 19.13
N ASN A 245 -48.09 -7.18 19.81
CA ASN A 245 -47.72 -6.78 21.16
C ASN A 245 -46.47 -5.91 21.14
N MET A 246 -46.15 -5.28 22.27
CA MET A 246 -44.94 -4.45 22.46
C MET A 246 -43.69 -5.12 21.88
N TYR A 247 -43.46 -6.39 22.18
CA TYR A 247 -42.31 -7.16 21.68
C TYR A 247 -42.22 -7.24 20.15
N THR A 248 -43.36 -7.38 19.45
CA THR A 248 -43.42 -7.44 17.98
C THR A 248 -43.03 -6.10 17.36
N TYR A 249 -43.54 -4.99 17.91
CA TYR A 249 -43.18 -3.65 17.46
C TYR A 249 -41.71 -3.31 17.75
N THR A 250 -41.18 -3.67 18.93
CA THR A 250 -39.75 -3.47 19.25
C THR A 250 -38.83 -4.22 18.27
N ILE A 251 -39.21 -5.42 17.80
CA ILE A 251 -38.45 -6.16 16.78
C ILE A 251 -38.45 -5.42 15.44
N CYS A 252 -39.60 -4.93 14.99
CA CYS A 252 -39.72 -4.16 13.75
C CYS A 252 -38.87 -2.89 13.81
N ILE A 253 -38.97 -2.13 14.91
CA ILE A 253 -38.18 -0.91 15.15
C ILE A 253 -36.67 -1.24 15.13
N ARG A 254 -36.25 -2.32 15.79
CA ARG A 254 -34.85 -2.76 15.81
C ARG A 254 -34.34 -3.15 14.41
N ALA A 255 -35.16 -3.84 13.62
CA ALA A 255 -34.80 -4.28 12.28
C ALA A 255 -34.69 -3.10 11.30
N LEU A 256 -35.66 -2.19 11.31
CA LEU A 256 -35.66 -0.96 10.51
C LEU A 256 -34.51 -0.03 10.89
N GLY A 257 -34.27 0.12 12.19
CA GLY A 257 -33.17 0.90 12.74
C GLY A 257 -31.80 0.44 12.26
N ARG A 258 -31.54 -0.88 12.24
CA ARG A 258 -30.27 -1.46 11.74
C ARG A 258 -30.04 -1.27 10.24
N VAL A 259 -31.10 -1.07 9.46
CA VAL A 259 -31.01 -0.80 8.02
C VAL A 259 -30.91 0.70 7.73
N GLY A 260 -31.08 1.56 8.74
CA GLY A 260 -31.05 3.01 8.60
C GLY A 260 -32.37 3.61 8.10
N LYS A 261 -33.45 2.82 8.03
CA LYS A 261 -34.81 3.30 7.70
C LYS A 261 -35.48 3.89 8.93
N ILE A 262 -34.93 5.01 9.39
CA ILE A 262 -35.31 5.63 10.65
C ILE A 262 -36.73 6.22 10.60
N ASP A 263 -37.13 6.82 9.49
CA ASP A 263 -38.42 7.49 9.40
C ASP A 263 -39.58 6.45 9.42
N ASP A 264 -39.36 5.27 8.84
CA ASP A 264 -40.26 4.11 8.96
C ASP A 264 -40.28 3.58 10.41
N ALA A 265 -39.14 3.53 11.09
CA ALA A 265 -39.07 3.09 12.50
C ALA A 265 -39.82 4.06 13.45
N CYS A 266 -39.70 5.37 13.24
CA CYS A 266 -40.47 6.38 13.96
C CYS A 266 -41.98 6.31 13.62
N ALA A 267 -42.34 5.94 12.39
CA ALA A 267 -43.74 5.70 12.02
C ALA A 267 -44.34 4.51 12.77
N ILE A 268 -43.58 3.40 12.89
CA ILE A 268 -43.98 2.25 13.70
C ILE A 268 -44.11 2.59 15.19
N LEU A 269 -43.27 3.49 15.73
CA LEU A 269 -43.43 3.96 17.12
C LEU A 269 -44.75 4.73 17.31
N ARG A 270 -45.14 5.57 16.34
CA ARG A 270 -46.43 6.29 16.39
C ARG A 270 -47.61 5.33 16.28
N GLU A 271 -47.52 4.36 15.36
CA GLU A 271 -48.54 3.31 15.23
C GLU A 271 -48.68 2.48 16.53
N MET A 272 -47.57 2.22 17.22
CA MET A 272 -47.56 1.54 18.51
C MET A 272 -48.25 2.36 19.62
N ASP A 273 -48.04 3.69 19.64
CA ASP A 273 -48.75 4.63 20.54
C ASP A 273 -50.26 4.66 20.22
N ASP A 274 -50.64 4.74 18.93
CA ASP A 274 -52.03 4.84 18.45
C ASP A 274 -52.85 3.55 18.74
N GLU A 275 -52.22 2.38 18.67
CA GLU A 275 -52.82 1.07 19.00
C GLU A 275 -52.91 0.80 20.51
N GLY A 276 -52.52 1.76 21.36
CA GLY A 276 -52.60 1.67 22.82
C GLY A 276 -51.54 0.75 23.45
N CYS A 277 -50.48 0.41 22.70
CA CYS A 277 -49.34 -0.37 23.18
C CYS A 277 -48.17 0.58 23.51
N GLY A 278 -48.24 1.34 24.60
CA GLY A 278 -47.23 2.36 24.91
C GLY A 278 -45.78 1.82 24.97
N PRO A 279 -44.77 2.59 24.50
CA PRO A 279 -43.37 2.19 24.48
C PRO A 279 -42.77 2.06 25.87
N ASP A 280 -42.04 0.96 26.09
CA ASP A 280 -41.23 0.75 27.28
C ASP A 280 -39.82 1.34 27.12
N VAL A 281 -39.07 1.32 28.23
CA VAL A 281 -37.66 1.74 28.27
C VAL A 281 -36.86 1.08 27.14
N VAL A 282 -37.03 -0.23 26.92
CA VAL A 282 -36.30 -0.99 25.89
C VAL A 282 -36.61 -0.49 24.47
N THR A 283 -37.86 -0.14 24.19
CA THR A 283 -38.28 0.40 22.89
C THR A 283 -37.65 1.76 22.62
N TYR A 284 -37.62 2.64 23.63
CA TYR A 284 -36.90 3.92 23.54
C TYR A 284 -35.39 3.70 23.35
N THR A 285 -34.75 2.84 24.14
CA THR A 285 -33.30 2.56 24.01
C THR A 285 -32.93 2.03 22.63
N VAL A 286 -33.74 1.13 22.06
CA VAL A 286 -33.51 0.58 20.72
C VAL A 286 -33.64 1.64 19.63
N LEU A 287 -34.61 2.55 19.75
CA LEU A 287 -34.79 3.62 18.78
C LEU A 287 -33.71 4.70 18.90
N ILE A 288 -33.30 5.04 20.13
CA ILE A 288 -32.17 5.92 20.42
C ILE A 288 -30.88 5.33 19.82
N ASP A 289 -30.60 4.04 20.04
CA ASP A 289 -29.45 3.34 19.43
C ASP A 289 -29.49 3.41 17.90
N ALA A 290 -30.66 3.13 17.30
CA ALA A 290 -30.84 3.23 15.85
C ALA A 290 -30.61 4.64 15.30
N LEU A 291 -31.14 5.66 15.98
CA LEU A 291 -31.01 7.07 15.59
C LEU A 291 -29.57 7.57 15.67
N CYS A 292 -28.87 7.22 16.75
CA CYS A 292 -27.46 7.53 16.89
C CYS A 292 -26.60 6.84 15.83
N ASN A 293 -26.87 5.57 15.52
CA ASN A 293 -26.16 4.85 14.44
C ASN A 293 -26.43 5.46 13.05
N ALA A 294 -27.57 6.12 12.86
CA ALA A 294 -27.91 6.86 11.65
C ALA A 294 -27.41 8.33 11.66
N GLY A 295 -26.72 8.78 12.70
CA GLY A 295 -26.20 10.13 12.84
C GLY A 295 -27.25 11.21 13.12
N LYS A 296 -28.51 10.86 13.39
CA LYS A 296 -29.61 11.80 13.70
C LYS A 296 -29.68 12.09 15.20
N LEU A 297 -28.69 12.80 15.74
CA LEU A 297 -28.52 13.01 17.19
C LEU A 297 -29.63 13.88 17.82
N ASP A 298 -30.11 14.91 17.12
CA ASP A 298 -31.14 15.81 17.65
C ASP A 298 -32.45 15.06 17.94
N LYS A 299 -32.84 14.15 17.04
CA LYS A 299 -34.01 13.28 17.22
C LYS A 299 -33.81 12.25 18.34
N ALA A 300 -32.57 11.81 18.59
CA ALA A 300 -32.26 10.91 19.69
C ALA A 300 -32.38 11.63 21.05
N GLU A 301 -31.98 12.91 21.11
CA GLU A 301 -32.17 13.74 22.30
C GLU A 301 -33.66 14.02 22.56
N GLU A 302 -34.43 14.37 21.53
CA GLU A 302 -35.88 14.57 21.62
C GLU A 302 -36.62 13.33 22.15
N LEU A 303 -36.18 12.14 21.75
CA LEU A 303 -36.75 10.88 22.26
C LEU A 303 -36.31 10.58 23.70
N TYR A 304 -35.09 10.96 24.08
CA TYR A 304 -34.65 10.86 25.47
C TYR A 304 -35.45 11.82 26.38
N THR A 305 -35.73 13.04 25.94
CA THR A 305 -36.59 13.97 26.70
C THR A 305 -38.02 13.45 26.78
N LYS A 306 -38.59 12.94 25.68
CA LYS A 306 -39.92 12.30 25.66
C LYS A 306 -40.00 11.08 26.58
N MET A 307 -38.93 10.29 26.68
CA MET A 307 -38.83 9.16 27.61
C MET A 307 -38.90 9.63 29.07
N ARG A 308 -38.22 10.72 29.43
CA ARG A 308 -38.27 11.29 30.79
C ARG A 308 -39.61 11.95 31.11
N GLU A 309 -40.19 12.67 30.15
CA GLU A 309 -41.51 13.32 30.28
C GLU A 309 -42.65 12.30 30.41
N SER A 310 -42.53 11.14 29.76
CA SER A 310 -43.48 10.03 29.89
C SER A 310 -43.31 9.18 31.17
N HIS A 311 -42.55 9.68 32.15
CA HIS A 311 -42.27 9.03 33.44
C HIS A 311 -41.53 7.67 33.36
N HIS A 312 -40.88 7.36 32.24
CA HIS A 312 -40.02 6.18 32.13
C HIS A 312 -38.59 6.56 32.56
N LYS A 313 -38.16 6.12 33.76
CA LYS A 313 -36.80 6.37 34.24
C LYS A 313 -35.78 5.61 33.37
N PRO A 314 -34.76 6.29 32.80
CA PRO A 314 -33.69 5.63 32.08
C PRO A 314 -32.96 4.62 32.97
N ASP A 315 -32.71 3.43 32.43
CA ASP A 315 -31.90 2.43 33.09
C ASP A 315 -30.40 2.66 32.81
N GLN A 316 -29.54 1.96 33.55
CA GLN A 316 -28.09 2.04 33.38
C GLN A 316 -27.67 1.72 31.93
N ILE A 317 -28.35 0.78 31.27
CA ILE A 317 -28.08 0.39 29.87
C ILE A 317 -28.37 1.56 28.92
N THR A 318 -29.44 2.31 29.15
CA THR A 318 -29.78 3.51 28.37
C THR A 318 -28.72 4.59 28.51
N TYR A 319 -28.24 4.84 29.73
CA TYR A 319 -27.14 5.79 29.97
C TYR A 319 -25.82 5.34 29.31
N THR A 320 -25.43 4.08 29.46
CA THR A 320 -24.21 3.54 28.81
C THR A 320 -24.33 3.60 27.28
N THR A 321 -25.51 3.31 26.72
CA THR A 321 -25.75 3.39 25.27
C THR A 321 -25.66 4.84 24.78
N LEU A 322 -26.28 5.79 25.48
CA LEU A 322 -26.18 7.21 25.16
C LEU A 322 -24.73 7.71 25.25
N ILE A 323 -24.01 7.34 26.31
CA ILE A 323 -22.60 7.70 26.49
C ILE A 323 -21.73 7.13 25.37
N ASP A 324 -21.86 5.85 25.03
CA ASP A 324 -21.13 5.20 23.92
C ASP A 324 -21.44 5.84 22.56
N LYS A 325 -22.70 6.10 22.29
CA LYS A 325 -23.13 6.63 20.99
C LYS A 325 -22.80 8.10 20.80
N PHE A 326 -23.05 8.94 21.78
CA PHE A 326 -22.65 10.35 21.71
C PHE A 326 -21.12 10.52 21.75
N SER A 327 -20.40 9.59 22.40
CA SER A 327 -18.92 9.46 22.31
C SER A 327 -18.44 9.24 20.88
N ASN A 328 -19.04 8.29 20.15
CA ASN A 328 -18.72 8.02 18.74
C ASN A 328 -18.96 9.24 17.83
N CYS A 329 -19.89 10.11 18.19
CA CYS A 329 -20.20 11.33 17.45
C CYS A 329 -19.40 12.57 17.89
N GLY A 330 -18.50 12.43 18.89
CA GLY A 330 -17.60 13.52 19.33
C GLY A 330 -18.26 14.59 20.21
N ASN A 331 -19.49 14.39 20.68
CA ASN A 331 -20.19 15.37 21.52
C ASN A 331 -19.90 15.13 23.01
N LEU A 332 -18.77 15.67 23.48
CA LEU A 332 -18.28 15.47 24.86
C LEU A 332 -19.19 16.10 25.92
N ASP A 333 -19.85 17.22 25.61
CA ASP A 333 -20.70 17.95 26.55
C ASP A 333 -21.92 17.13 26.93
N MET A 334 -22.55 16.48 25.95
CA MET A 334 -23.67 15.57 26.17
C MET A 334 -23.24 14.32 26.95
N VAL A 335 -22.07 13.76 26.64
CA VAL A 335 -21.50 12.64 27.41
C VAL A 335 -21.29 13.01 28.89
N LYS A 336 -20.74 14.20 29.18
CA LYS A 336 -20.57 14.72 30.55
C LYS A 336 -21.89 15.02 31.25
N ARG A 337 -22.93 15.41 30.51
CA ARG A 337 -24.28 15.62 31.05
C ARG A 337 -24.91 14.29 31.43
N PHE A 338 -24.92 13.30 30.53
CA PHE A 338 -25.49 11.99 30.80
C PHE A 338 -24.76 11.25 31.93
N TRP A 339 -23.44 11.43 32.08
CA TRP A 339 -22.70 10.90 33.22
C TRP A 339 -23.18 11.49 34.56
N ARG A 340 -23.38 12.82 34.61
CA ARG A 340 -23.90 13.50 35.81
C ARG A 340 -25.34 13.09 36.11
N GLU A 341 -26.17 12.95 35.09
CA GLU A 341 -27.56 12.48 35.24
C GLU A 341 -27.62 11.02 35.73
N MET A 342 -26.72 10.15 35.25
CA MET A 342 -26.60 8.76 35.71
C MET A 342 -26.21 8.67 37.19
N GLU A 343 -25.22 9.47 37.63
CA GLU A 343 -24.82 9.53 39.05
C GLU A 343 -25.92 10.16 39.93
N ALA A 344 -26.61 11.20 39.44
CA ALA A 344 -27.71 11.85 40.16
C ALA A 344 -28.93 10.95 40.32
N ASP A 345 -29.20 10.08 39.32
CA ASP A 345 -30.26 9.08 39.37
C ASP A 345 -29.94 7.89 40.29
N GLY A 346 -28.73 7.84 40.85
CA GLY A 346 -28.30 6.85 41.84
C GLY A 346 -27.69 5.58 41.25
N TYR A 347 -27.26 5.60 39.98
CA TYR A 347 -26.59 4.45 39.36
C TYR A 347 -25.08 4.53 39.58
N GLU A 348 -24.49 3.46 40.12
CA GLU A 348 -23.03 3.33 40.23
C GLU A 348 -22.45 2.94 38.87
N PRO A 349 -21.51 3.73 38.29
CA PRO A 349 -20.90 3.39 37.02
C PRO A 349 -20.09 2.09 37.15
N ASP A 350 -20.32 1.17 36.22
CA ASP A 350 -19.58 -0.08 36.13
C ASP A 350 -18.34 0.07 35.23
N VAL A 351 -17.58 -1.02 35.12
CA VAL A 351 -16.35 -1.06 34.29
C VAL A 351 -16.63 -0.67 32.83
N VAL A 352 -17.81 -1.01 32.30
CA VAL A 352 -18.21 -0.67 30.93
C VAL A 352 -18.44 0.84 30.82
N SER A 353 -19.24 1.43 31.71
CA SER A 353 -19.50 2.88 31.75
C SER A 353 -18.20 3.69 31.84
N TYR A 354 -17.29 3.31 32.75
CA TYR A 354 -15.96 3.96 32.85
C TYR A 354 -15.17 3.85 31.56
N THR A 355 -15.13 2.67 30.94
CA THR A 355 -14.36 2.44 29.71
C THR A 355 -14.95 3.22 28.52
N THR A 356 -16.27 3.29 28.38
CA THR A 356 -16.92 4.11 27.35
C THR A 356 -16.70 5.60 27.55
N PHE A 357 -16.64 6.07 28.80
CA PHE A 357 -16.35 7.47 29.10
C PHE A 357 -14.88 7.83 28.82
N ILE A 358 -13.96 6.92 29.17
CA ILE A 358 -12.53 7.03 28.82
C ILE A 358 -12.35 7.06 27.29
N ASP A 359 -13.04 6.18 26.55
CA ASP A 359 -13.03 6.19 25.07
C ASP A 359 -13.53 7.52 24.49
N ALA A 360 -14.59 8.09 25.09
CA ALA A 360 -15.12 9.40 24.70
C ALA A 360 -14.09 10.52 24.87
N LEU A 361 -13.40 10.55 26.02
CA LEU A 361 -12.35 11.52 26.31
C LEU A 361 -11.14 11.35 25.40
N CYS A 362 -10.77 10.11 25.08
CA CYS A 362 -9.71 9.81 24.11
C CYS A 362 -10.06 10.32 22.70
N LYS A 363 -11.30 10.10 22.22
CA LYS A 363 -11.77 10.59 20.92
C LYS A 363 -11.80 12.12 20.86
N SER A 364 -12.30 12.79 21.90
CA SER A 364 -12.33 14.25 21.99
C SER A 364 -10.94 14.90 22.10
N GLY A 365 -9.90 14.10 22.40
CA GLY A 365 -8.52 14.58 22.54
C GLY A 365 -8.16 15.06 23.95
N SER A 366 -9.05 14.89 24.93
CA SER A 366 -8.84 15.27 26.33
C SER A 366 -8.18 14.14 27.12
N ILE A 367 -6.97 13.73 26.72
CA ILE A 367 -6.29 12.54 27.27
C ILE A 367 -6.00 12.67 28.77
N ASP A 368 -5.66 13.86 29.26
CA ASP A 368 -5.36 14.05 30.69
C ASP A 368 -6.61 13.83 31.57
N GLN A 369 -7.79 14.20 31.06
CA GLN A 369 -9.06 13.87 31.71
C GLN A 369 -9.36 12.37 31.64
N ALA A 370 -8.92 11.67 30.59
CA ALA A 370 -9.05 10.22 30.47
C ALA A 370 -8.21 9.48 31.52
N PHE A 371 -6.98 9.92 31.79
CA PHE A 371 -6.16 9.41 32.88
C PHE A 371 -6.73 9.74 34.27
N ALA A 372 -7.24 10.96 34.47
CA ALA A 372 -7.96 11.29 35.71
C ALA A 372 -9.20 10.40 35.92
N MET A 373 -9.89 10.03 34.83
CA MET A 373 -11.00 9.09 34.88
C MET A 373 -10.55 7.65 35.20
N LEU A 374 -9.40 7.21 34.70
CA LEU A 374 -8.79 5.93 35.07
C LEU A 374 -8.43 5.87 36.56
N GLU A 375 -7.90 6.95 37.11
CA GLU A 375 -7.56 7.02 38.54
C GLU A 375 -8.82 7.06 39.43
N THR A 376 -9.86 7.79 39.02
CA THR A 376 -11.15 7.76 39.74
C THR A 376 -11.82 6.38 39.69
N MET A 377 -11.69 5.65 38.57
CA MET A 377 -12.12 4.26 38.45
C MET A 377 -11.42 3.37 39.49
N LYS A 378 -10.09 3.48 39.64
CA LYS A 378 -9.32 2.75 40.66
C LYS A 378 -9.71 3.12 42.09
N MET A 379 -9.89 4.42 42.36
CA MET A 379 -10.24 4.93 43.70
C MET A 379 -11.62 4.49 44.18
N LYS A 380 -12.59 4.33 43.25
CA LYS A 380 -13.93 3.80 43.56
C LYS A 380 -13.99 2.27 43.65
N GLY A 381 -12.85 1.57 43.55
CA GLY A 381 -12.76 0.12 43.70
C GLY A 381 -13.13 -0.70 42.46
N THR A 382 -13.27 -0.05 41.30
CA THR A 382 -13.45 -0.72 40.01
C THR A 382 -12.10 -0.87 39.31
N PHE A 383 -11.67 -2.11 39.04
CA PHE A 383 -10.37 -2.35 38.42
C PHE A 383 -10.45 -2.25 36.89
N PRO A 384 -9.55 -1.49 36.25
CA PRO A 384 -9.44 -1.43 34.79
C PRO A 384 -9.22 -2.82 34.20
N ASN A 385 -9.88 -3.10 33.07
CA ASN A 385 -9.68 -4.35 32.35
C ASN A 385 -8.82 -4.12 31.09
N LEU A 386 -8.50 -5.19 30.38
CA LEU A 386 -7.76 -5.15 29.11
C LEU A 386 -8.36 -4.18 28.10
N HIS A 387 -9.70 -4.07 28.05
CA HIS A 387 -10.38 -3.15 27.14
C HIS A 387 -10.12 -1.69 27.51
N THR A 388 -10.15 -1.34 28.81
CA THR A 388 -9.84 0.01 29.31
C THR A 388 -8.42 0.47 28.90
N TYR A 389 -7.42 -0.38 29.08
CA TYR A 389 -6.04 -0.08 28.67
C TYR A 389 -5.88 0.02 27.15
N ASN A 390 -6.47 -0.90 26.38
CA ASN A 390 -6.43 -0.85 24.91
C ASN A 390 -7.11 0.41 24.35
N THR A 391 -8.19 0.88 24.99
CA THR A 391 -8.86 2.13 24.64
C THR A 391 -7.96 3.35 24.86
N LEU A 392 -7.24 3.41 25.98
CA LEU A 392 -6.26 4.47 26.26
C LEU A 392 -5.09 4.45 25.27
N ILE A 393 -4.53 3.27 25.00
CA ILE A 393 -3.46 3.10 23.99
C ILE A 393 -3.94 3.58 22.62
N SER A 394 -5.13 3.16 22.17
CA SER A 394 -5.72 3.61 20.91
C SER A 394 -5.91 5.13 20.87
N GLY A 395 -6.34 5.74 21.98
CA GLY A 395 -6.46 7.19 22.14
C GLY A 395 -5.14 7.94 22.02
N LEU A 396 -4.11 7.46 22.73
CA LEU A 396 -2.74 8.02 22.71
C LEU A 396 -2.12 7.94 21.31
N LEU A 397 -2.24 6.79 20.66
CA LEU A 397 -1.74 6.56 19.30
C LEU A 397 -2.43 7.48 18.28
N LYS A 398 -3.76 7.66 18.34
CA LYS A 398 -4.47 8.61 17.46
C LYS A 398 -4.02 10.06 17.61
N ARG A 399 -3.48 10.44 18.77
CA ARG A 399 -2.93 11.77 19.05
C ARG A 399 -1.40 11.86 18.88
N LYS A 400 -0.78 10.82 18.32
CA LYS A 400 0.67 10.73 18.07
C LYS A 400 1.55 10.85 19.34
N ARG A 401 0.99 10.55 20.53
CA ARG A 401 1.73 10.47 21.80
C ARG A 401 2.27 9.05 21.98
N LEU A 402 3.28 8.69 21.19
CA LEU A 402 3.79 7.32 21.11
C LEU A 402 4.49 6.86 22.41
N ASP A 403 5.29 7.73 23.03
CA ASP A 403 6.11 7.36 24.18
C ASP A 403 5.26 6.93 25.38
N GLU A 404 4.20 7.68 25.68
CA GLU A 404 3.24 7.35 26.72
C GLU A 404 2.41 6.09 26.40
N ALA A 405 2.15 5.83 25.12
CA ALA A 405 1.45 4.61 24.70
C ALA A 405 2.33 3.36 24.92
N LEU A 406 3.62 3.46 24.60
CA LEU A 406 4.60 2.40 24.85
C LEU A 406 4.82 2.18 26.34
N GLU A 407 4.93 3.25 27.13
CA GLU A 407 5.03 3.16 28.60
C GLU A 407 3.80 2.48 29.21
N LEU A 408 2.59 2.82 28.75
CA LEU A 408 1.37 2.16 29.22
C LEU A 408 1.36 0.67 28.84
N PHE A 409 1.81 0.34 27.62
CA PHE A 409 1.88 -1.02 27.10
C PHE A 409 2.88 -1.90 27.86
N ASP A 410 4.09 -1.40 28.11
CA ASP A 410 5.13 -2.11 28.87
C ASP A 410 4.71 -2.33 30.32
N ASN A 411 3.94 -1.40 30.88
CA ASN A 411 3.39 -1.51 32.23
C ASN A 411 2.13 -2.40 32.33
N MET A 412 1.54 -2.88 31.23
CA MET A 412 0.33 -3.72 31.31
C MET A 412 0.55 -5.03 32.08
N GLU A 413 1.70 -5.67 31.86
CA GLU A 413 2.05 -6.93 32.53
C GLU A 413 2.26 -6.74 34.04
N SER A 414 2.90 -5.65 34.45
CA SER A 414 3.11 -5.33 35.87
C SER A 414 1.80 -4.96 36.59
N LEU A 415 0.80 -4.49 35.83
CA LEU A 415 -0.56 -4.21 36.29
C LEU A 415 -1.46 -5.46 36.28
N GLY A 416 -0.93 -6.64 35.92
CA GLY A 416 -1.64 -7.92 35.96
C GLY A 416 -2.55 -8.19 34.76
N VAL A 417 -2.34 -7.49 33.64
CA VAL A 417 -3.15 -7.63 32.42
C VAL A 417 -2.24 -8.04 31.26
N GLU A 418 -2.42 -9.26 30.73
CA GLU A 418 -1.63 -9.74 29.61
C GLU A 418 -2.07 -9.11 28.27
N PRO A 419 -1.14 -8.57 27.46
CA PRO A 419 -1.44 -8.07 26.12
C PRO A 419 -2.00 -9.18 25.21
N THR A 420 -3.00 -8.83 24.40
CA THR A 420 -3.57 -9.76 23.40
C THR A 420 -3.14 -9.38 22.00
N ALA A 421 -3.45 -10.22 21.01
CA ALA A 421 -3.21 -9.90 19.60
C ALA A 421 -3.76 -8.50 19.22
N TYR A 422 -4.93 -8.12 19.72
CA TYR A 422 -5.52 -6.80 19.45
C TYR A 422 -4.68 -5.63 19.99
N SER A 423 -4.04 -5.79 21.15
CA SER A 423 -3.15 -4.77 21.73
C SER A 423 -1.97 -4.48 20.80
N TYR A 424 -1.38 -5.52 20.19
CA TYR A 424 -0.34 -5.38 19.16
C TYR A 424 -0.88 -4.76 17.86
N VAL A 425 -2.09 -5.13 17.42
CA VAL A 425 -2.72 -4.56 16.22
C VAL A 425 -2.85 -3.03 16.31
N LEU A 426 -3.10 -2.46 17.50
CA LEU A 426 -3.18 -1.01 17.67
C LEU A 426 -1.86 -0.31 17.29
N PHE A 427 -0.72 -0.87 17.69
CA PHE A 427 0.60 -0.34 17.34
C PHE A 427 0.93 -0.57 15.86
N ILE A 428 0.61 -1.75 15.31
CA ILE A 428 0.82 -2.06 13.89
C ILE A 428 -0.01 -1.12 13.01
N ASP A 429 -1.28 -0.85 13.36
CA ASP A 429 -2.15 0.10 12.66
C ASP A 429 -1.60 1.53 12.74
N TYR A 430 -1.12 1.94 13.92
CA TYR A 430 -0.50 3.25 14.10
C TYR A 430 0.76 3.42 13.26
N TYR A 431 1.69 2.47 13.31
CA TYR A 431 2.92 2.52 12.52
C TYR A 431 2.63 2.44 11.02
N GLY A 432 1.63 1.66 10.62
CA GLY A 432 1.15 1.61 9.25
C GLY A 432 0.60 2.93 8.73
N LYS A 433 -0.26 3.61 9.50
CA LYS A 433 -0.76 4.96 9.15
C LYS A 433 0.29 6.05 9.22
N SER A 434 1.30 5.87 10.08
CA SER A 434 2.43 6.80 10.21
C SER A 434 3.49 6.63 9.13
N GLY A 435 3.38 5.60 8.28
CA GLY A 435 4.33 5.32 7.20
C GLY A 435 5.64 4.66 7.67
N ASP A 436 5.65 4.00 8.84
CA ASP A 436 6.81 3.27 9.37
C ASP A 436 6.56 1.75 9.35
N PRO A 437 6.68 1.08 8.18
CA PRO A 437 6.42 -0.35 8.07
C PRO A 437 7.47 -1.20 8.80
N GLY A 438 8.66 -0.67 9.06
CA GLY A 438 9.73 -1.39 9.75
C GLY A 438 9.35 -1.69 11.19
N LYS A 439 8.87 -0.69 11.93
CA LYS A 439 8.38 -0.88 13.31
C LYS A 439 7.07 -1.66 13.36
N ALA A 440 6.20 -1.53 12.35
CA ALA A 440 4.99 -2.35 12.23
C ALA A 440 5.33 -3.85 12.11
N LEU A 441 6.38 -4.18 11.36
CA LEU A 441 6.87 -5.56 11.25
C LEU A 441 7.54 -6.05 12.53
N GLU A 442 8.37 -5.22 13.15
CA GLU A 442 9.00 -5.57 14.43
C GLU A 442 7.95 -5.86 15.52
N THR A 443 6.89 -5.05 15.58
CA THR A 443 5.75 -5.28 16.49
C THR A 443 4.95 -6.56 16.15
N PHE A 444 4.81 -6.89 14.87
CA PHE A 444 4.20 -8.17 14.45
C PHE A 444 5.06 -9.39 14.81
N GLU A 445 6.39 -9.29 14.65
CA GLU A 445 7.32 -10.36 15.00
C GLU A 445 7.48 -10.53 16.52
N THR A 446 7.43 -9.45 17.30
CA THR A 446 7.41 -9.53 18.78
C THR A 446 6.14 -10.21 19.29
N MET A 447 4.98 -9.95 18.66
CA MET A 447 3.74 -10.69 18.95
C MET A 447 3.92 -12.20 18.73
N LYS A 448 4.53 -12.61 17.61
CA LYS A 448 4.83 -14.03 17.34
C LYS A 448 5.82 -14.63 18.34
N LYS A 449 6.90 -13.92 18.67
CA LYS A 449 7.93 -14.39 19.64
C LYS A 449 7.35 -14.66 21.02
N ARG A 450 6.29 -13.94 21.42
CA ARG A 450 5.57 -14.17 22.67
C ARG A 450 4.54 -15.31 22.60
N GLY A 451 4.43 -16.00 21.47
CA GLY A 451 3.52 -17.14 21.28
C GLY A 451 2.06 -16.74 21.07
N ILE A 452 1.78 -15.46 20.78
CA ILE A 452 0.42 -14.99 20.49
C ILE A 452 0.13 -15.26 19.01
N ALA A 453 -0.83 -16.15 18.75
CA ALA A 453 -1.24 -16.47 17.38
C ALA A 453 -1.80 -15.21 16.67
N PRO A 454 -1.27 -14.85 15.48
CA PRO A 454 -1.80 -13.73 14.71
C PRO A 454 -3.27 -13.95 14.37
N SER A 455 -4.08 -12.90 14.48
CA SER A 455 -5.44 -12.90 13.93
C SER A 455 -5.42 -12.46 12.46
N ILE A 456 -6.45 -12.83 11.69
CA ILE A 456 -6.62 -12.35 10.29
C ILE A 456 -6.57 -10.81 10.24
N VAL A 457 -7.13 -10.14 11.25
CA VAL A 457 -7.10 -8.68 11.37
C VAL A 457 -5.66 -8.16 11.55
N ALA A 458 -4.84 -8.83 12.36
CA ALA A 458 -3.44 -8.46 12.53
C ALA A 458 -2.66 -8.58 11.23
N CYS A 459 -2.85 -9.69 10.50
CA CYS A 459 -2.22 -9.88 9.19
C CYS A 459 -2.72 -8.83 8.16
N ASN A 460 -4.02 -8.53 8.12
CA ASN A 460 -4.58 -7.54 7.19
C ASN A 460 -4.06 -6.12 7.46
N VAL A 461 -3.91 -5.73 8.74
CA VAL A 461 -3.36 -4.41 9.12
C VAL A 461 -1.86 -4.32 8.79
N SER A 462 -1.09 -5.39 9.03
CA SER A 462 0.31 -5.46 8.61
C SER A 462 0.44 -5.46 7.08
N LEU A 463 -0.41 -6.18 6.35
CA LEU A 463 -0.43 -6.16 4.88
C LEU A 463 -0.81 -4.77 4.35
N TYR A 464 -1.74 -4.07 4.98
CA TYR A 464 -2.10 -2.70 4.63
C TYR A 464 -0.90 -1.74 4.77
N SER A 465 -0.16 -1.81 5.89
CA SER A 465 1.02 -0.96 6.09
C SER A 465 2.11 -1.22 5.06
N LEU A 466 2.31 -2.48 4.69
CA LEU A 466 3.28 -2.88 3.66
C LEU A 466 2.81 -2.53 2.24
N ALA A 467 1.50 -2.55 1.99
CA ALA A 467 0.88 -2.16 0.72
C ALA A 467 1.07 -0.68 0.40
N GLU A 468 1.02 0.20 1.41
CA GLU A 468 1.26 1.63 1.21
C GLU A 468 2.70 1.92 0.74
N MET A 469 3.67 1.09 1.12
CA MET A 469 5.09 1.29 0.79
C MET A 469 5.62 0.37 -0.31
N GLY A 470 4.79 -0.54 -0.84
CA GLY A 470 5.18 -1.47 -1.93
C GLY A 470 6.20 -2.54 -1.53
N ARG A 471 6.31 -2.89 -0.23
CA ARG A 471 7.29 -3.87 0.27
C ARG A 471 6.79 -5.31 0.07
N ILE A 472 6.87 -5.82 -1.16
CA ILE A 472 6.28 -7.12 -1.54
C ILE A 472 6.84 -8.31 -0.76
N ARG A 473 8.16 -8.37 -0.52
CA ARG A 473 8.79 -9.59 0.07
C ARG A 473 8.18 -9.92 1.43
N GLU A 474 8.18 -8.93 2.32
CA GLU A 474 7.64 -9.06 3.67
C GLU A 474 6.11 -9.25 3.65
N ALA A 475 5.42 -8.63 2.68
CA ALA A 475 3.98 -8.86 2.51
C ALA A 475 3.68 -10.32 2.12
N ASN A 476 4.49 -10.91 1.23
CA ASN A 476 4.38 -12.32 0.87
C ASN A 476 4.70 -13.25 2.04
N ASP A 477 5.68 -12.90 2.88
CA ASP A 477 6.01 -13.69 4.06
C ASP A 477 4.81 -13.73 5.03
N ILE A 478 4.17 -12.58 5.30
CA ILE A 478 2.95 -12.50 6.12
C ILE A 478 1.77 -13.25 5.47
N PHE A 479 1.62 -13.15 4.15
CA PHE A 479 0.55 -13.85 3.42
C PHE A 479 0.73 -15.36 3.46
N ASN A 480 1.95 -15.87 3.31
CA ASN A 480 2.27 -17.28 3.44
C ASN A 480 2.12 -17.77 4.89
N ASP A 481 2.46 -16.91 5.86
CA ASP A 481 2.30 -17.21 7.27
C ASP A 481 0.83 -17.38 7.69
N LEU A 482 -0.13 -16.73 7.02
CA LEU A 482 -1.57 -16.98 7.22
C LEU A 482 -1.90 -18.46 6.97
N TYR A 483 -1.40 -19.04 5.88
CA TYR A 483 -1.58 -20.46 5.57
C TYR A 483 -0.90 -21.36 6.59
N ASN A 484 0.32 -21.02 7.02
CA ASN A 484 1.06 -21.77 8.04
C ASN A 484 0.36 -21.76 9.41
N CYS A 485 -0.39 -20.70 9.71
CA CYS A 485 -1.20 -20.57 10.92
C CYS A 485 -2.58 -21.24 10.81
N GLY A 486 -2.91 -21.88 9.67
CA GLY A 486 -4.20 -22.54 9.44
C GLY A 486 -5.36 -21.55 9.26
N LEU A 487 -5.08 -20.30 8.93
CA LEU A 487 -6.08 -19.26 8.64
C LEU A 487 -6.28 -19.15 7.13
N SER A 488 -7.54 -19.13 6.68
CA SER A 488 -7.88 -18.86 5.29
C SER A 488 -7.90 -17.35 5.04
N PRO A 489 -7.20 -16.83 4.01
CA PRO A 489 -7.31 -15.43 3.62
C PRO A 489 -8.76 -15.04 3.31
N ASP A 490 -9.13 -13.80 3.62
CA ASP A 490 -10.43 -13.23 3.26
C ASP A 490 -10.31 -12.29 2.05
N SER A 491 -11.44 -11.79 1.54
CA SER A 491 -11.44 -10.83 0.41
C SER A 491 -10.57 -9.60 0.72
N VAL A 492 -10.54 -9.15 1.98
CA VAL A 492 -9.74 -7.98 2.38
C VAL A 492 -8.24 -8.29 2.31
N THR A 493 -7.82 -9.49 2.73
CA THR A 493 -6.43 -9.96 2.61
C THR A 493 -5.98 -9.95 1.14
N TYR A 494 -6.78 -10.53 0.25
CA TYR A 494 -6.49 -10.54 -1.20
C TYR A 494 -6.45 -9.12 -1.79
N ASN A 495 -7.40 -8.26 -1.42
CA ASN A 495 -7.43 -6.86 -1.84
C ASN A 495 -6.15 -6.09 -1.42
N MET A 496 -5.65 -6.32 -0.20
CA MET A 496 -4.43 -5.67 0.28
C MET A 496 -3.19 -6.18 -0.45
N MET A 497 -3.11 -7.50 -0.68
CA MET A 497 -2.01 -8.08 -1.43
C MET A 497 -2.00 -7.63 -2.90
N MET A 498 -3.18 -7.46 -3.50
CA MET A 498 -3.35 -6.87 -4.82
C MET A 498 -2.86 -5.42 -4.86
N LYS A 499 -3.13 -4.62 -3.82
CA LYS A 499 -2.61 -3.26 -3.69
C LYS A 499 -1.09 -3.22 -3.54
N CYS A 500 -0.50 -4.17 -2.80
CA CYS A 500 0.96 -4.35 -2.74
C CYS A 500 1.56 -4.58 -4.13
N TYR A 501 1.02 -5.55 -4.87
CA TYR A 501 1.46 -5.86 -6.23
C TYR A 501 1.25 -4.69 -7.18
N SER A 502 0.17 -3.91 -6.97
CA SER A 502 -0.11 -2.71 -7.73
C SER A 502 0.97 -1.63 -7.57
N LYS A 503 1.29 -1.25 -6.33
CA LYS A 503 2.32 -0.23 -6.09
C LYS A 503 3.70 -0.65 -6.60
N ALA A 504 3.99 -1.94 -6.53
CA ALA A 504 5.29 -2.47 -6.90
C ALA A 504 5.43 -2.90 -8.38
N GLY A 505 4.38 -2.77 -9.19
CA GLY A 505 4.45 -3.05 -10.62
C GLY A 505 4.51 -4.53 -11.01
N GLN A 506 4.23 -5.46 -10.09
CA GLN A 506 4.29 -6.91 -10.36
C GLN A 506 2.93 -7.44 -10.82
N ILE A 507 2.71 -7.41 -12.13
CA ILE A 507 1.39 -7.68 -12.72
C ILE A 507 1.10 -9.17 -12.87
N ASP A 508 2.09 -9.98 -13.26
CA ASP A 508 1.88 -11.43 -13.44
C ASP A 508 1.44 -12.11 -12.15
N LYS A 509 2.10 -11.74 -11.04
CA LYS A 509 1.72 -12.23 -9.70
C LYS A 509 0.36 -11.71 -9.22
N ALA A 510 -0.07 -10.53 -9.69
CA ALA A 510 -1.39 -10.00 -9.40
C ALA A 510 -2.48 -10.83 -10.09
N ILE A 511 -2.23 -11.29 -11.32
CA ILE A 511 -3.14 -12.19 -12.05
C ILE A 511 -3.17 -13.57 -11.38
N GLU A 512 -2.00 -14.13 -11.04
CA GLU A 512 -1.91 -15.40 -10.30
C GLU A 512 -2.70 -15.35 -8.98
N LEU A 513 -2.60 -14.24 -8.24
CA LEU A 513 -3.33 -14.04 -6.98
C LEU A 513 -4.85 -14.02 -7.16
N LEU A 514 -5.36 -13.49 -8.29
CA LEU A 514 -6.79 -13.52 -8.60
C LEU A 514 -7.26 -14.95 -8.86
N ASP A 515 -6.49 -15.75 -9.59
CA ASP A 515 -6.82 -17.14 -9.85
C ASP A 515 -6.72 -17.99 -8.58
N GLU A 516 -5.74 -17.72 -7.71
CA GLU A 516 -5.63 -18.31 -6.38
C GLU A 516 -6.88 -18.00 -5.52
N MET A 517 -7.34 -16.74 -5.50
CA MET A 517 -8.55 -16.31 -4.80
C MET A 517 -9.80 -17.08 -5.25
N ILE A 518 -9.97 -17.23 -6.58
CA ILE A 518 -11.10 -17.96 -7.16
C ILE A 518 -11.02 -19.45 -6.78
N SER A 519 -9.82 -20.04 -6.82
CA SER A 519 -9.60 -21.45 -6.44
C SER A 519 -9.92 -21.74 -4.96
N ASN A 520 -9.68 -20.76 -4.09
CA ASN A 520 -9.99 -20.83 -2.65
C ASN A 520 -11.47 -20.53 -2.33
N GLY A 521 -12.30 -20.25 -3.35
CA GLY A 521 -13.74 -20.03 -3.18
C GLY A 521 -14.10 -18.65 -2.63
N CYS A 522 -13.19 -17.68 -2.69
CA CYS A 522 -13.48 -16.28 -2.35
C CYS A 522 -14.01 -15.56 -3.59
N GLU A 523 -15.16 -14.89 -3.47
CA GLU A 523 -15.74 -14.10 -4.58
C GLU A 523 -14.95 -12.79 -4.77
N PRO A 524 -14.38 -12.54 -5.97
CA PRO A 524 -13.63 -11.32 -6.23
C PRO A 524 -14.53 -10.08 -6.25
N ASP A 525 -14.07 -9.00 -5.64
CA ASP A 525 -14.75 -7.71 -5.67
C ASP A 525 -14.40 -6.92 -6.94
N ILE A 526 -15.33 -6.07 -7.40
CA ILE A 526 -15.09 -5.20 -8.56
C ILE A 526 -13.88 -4.25 -8.39
N ILE A 527 -13.54 -3.91 -7.15
CA ILE A 527 -12.39 -3.07 -6.81
C ILE A 527 -11.07 -3.77 -7.16
N MET A 528 -10.98 -5.09 -6.96
CA MET A 528 -9.80 -5.89 -7.36
C MET A 528 -9.62 -5.87 -8.86
N VAL A 529 -10.68 -6.22 -9.60
CA VAL A 529 -10.61 -6.31 -11.06
C VAL A 529 -10.30 -4.94 -11.66
N ASN A 530 -10.90 -3.86 -11.16
CA ASN A 530 -10.57 -2.49 -11.58
C ASN A 530 -9.11 -2.12 -11.30
N SER A 531 -8.59 -2.50 -10.13
CA SER A 531 -7.19 -2.24 -9.77
C SER A 531 -6.22 -3.01 -10.66
N LEU A 532 -6.58 -4.24 -11.06
CA LEU A 532 -5.81 -5.09 -11.95
C LEU A 532 -5.86 -4.57 -13.40
N ILE A 533 -7.03 -4.15 -13.89
CA ILE A 533 -7.19 -3.47 -15.18
C ILE A 533 -6.30 -2.21 -15.21
N TYR A 534 -6.37 -1.37 -14.17
CA TYR A 534 -5.52 -0.18 -14.07
C TYR A 534 -4.01 -0.52 -14.11
N MET A 535 -3.62 -1.59 -13.42
CA MET A 535 -2.23 -2.08 -13.42
C MET A 535 -1.75 -2.54 -14.78
N LEU A 536 -2.58 -3.30 -15.49
CA LEU A 536 -2.28 -3.77 -16.85
C LEU A 536 -2.11 -2.58 -17.81
N TYR A 537 -2.98 -1.57 -17.72
CA TYR A 537 -2.82 -0.33 -18.50
C TYR A 537 -1.55 0.45 -18.14
N LYS A 538 -1.20 0.53 -16.85
CA LYS A 538 0.02 1.25 -16.42
C LYS A 538 1.29 0.64 -17.02
N ALA A 539 1.32 -0.68 -17.22
CA ALA A 539 2.45 -1.38 -17.85
C ALA A 539 2.26 -1.68 -19.34
N ASP A 540 1.34 -1.00 -20.01
CA ASP A 540 1.14 -1.09 -21.47
C ASP A 540 0.69 -2.48 -21.98
N ARG A 541 0.11 -3.32 -21.10
CA ARG A 541 -0.45 -4.65 -21.43
C ARG A 541 -1.95 -4.56 -21.71
N VAL A 542 -2.30 -3.83 -22.77
CA VAL A 542 -3.68 -3.44 -23.07
C VAL A 542 -4.58 -4.63 -23.43
N ASP A 543 -4.07 -5.61 -24.18
CA ASP A 543 -4.87 -6.77 -24.61
C ASP A 543 -5.34 -7.62 -23.42
N GLU A 544 -4.45 -7.83 -22.45
CA GLU A 544 -4.79 -8.52 -21.21
C GLU A 544 -5.75 -7.69 -20.33
N ALA A 545 -5.64 -6.36 -20.35
CA ALA A 545 -6.61 -5.50 -19.64
C ALA A 545 -8.04 -5.67 -20.19
N TRP A 546 -8.16 -5.88 -21.50
CA TRP A 546 -9.43 -6.18 -22.16
C TRP A 546 -9.94 -7.59 -21.87
N GLU A 547 -9.05 -8.58 -21.83
CA GLU A 547 -9.40 -9.92 -21.37
C GLU A 547 -9.98 -9.87 -19.95
N MET A 548 -9.35 -9.10 -19.05
CA MET A 548 -9.83 -8.88 -17.69
C MET A 548 -11.18 -8.15 -17.62
N PHE A 549 -11.44 -7.20 -18.53
CA PHE A 549 -12.77 -6.59 -18.66
C PHE A 549 -13.82 -7.59 -19.15
N GLY A 550 -13.45 -8.49 -20.08
CA GLY A 550 -14.30 -9.60 -20.52
C GLY A 550 -14.66 -10.55 -19.37
N ARG A 551 -13.67 -10.90 -18.54
CA ARG A 551 -13.84 -11.75 -17.35
C ARG A 551 -14.84 -11.18 -16.32
N LEU A 552 -15.15 -9.88 -16.33
CA LEU A 552 -16.22 -9.33 -15.46
C LEU A 552 -17.58 -9.98 -15.72
N LYS A 553 -17.90 -10.30 -16.99
CA LYS A 553 -19.15 -10.99 -17.35
C LYS A 553 -19.16 -12.42 -16.81
N ASP A 554 -18.04 -13.12 -16.93
CA ASP A 554 -17.88 -14.49 -16.44
C ASP A 554 -17.97 -14.57 -14.91
N LEU A 555 -17.42 -13.55 -14.23
CA LEU A 555 -17.48 -13.39 -12.78
C LEU A 555 -18.83 -12.84 -12.27
N LYS A 556 -19.79 -12.55 -13.18
CA LYS A 556 -21.10 -11.95 -12.87
C LYS A 556 -21.02 -10.62 -12.11
N LEU A 557 -19.94 -9.86 -12.31
CA LEU A 557 -19.75 -8.53 -11.73
C LEU A 557 -20.23 -7.47 -12.71
N ALA A 558 -21.08 -6.55 -12.26
CA ALA A 558 -21.58 -5.45 -13.09
C ALA A 558 -20.54 -4.31 -13.15
N PRO A 559 -20.07 -3.89 -14.33
CA PRO A 559 -19.13 -2.77 -14.47
C PRO A 559 -19.67 -1.50 -13.81
N THR A 560 -18.76 -0.72 -13.20
CA THR A 560 -19.12 0.57 -12.57
C THR A 560 -18.62 1.73 -13.41
N VAL A 561 -19.06 2.95 -13.08
CA VAL A 561 -18.54 4.20 -13.69
C VAL A 561 -17.01 4.27 -13.58
N VAL A 562 -16.43 3.79 -12.46
CA VAL A 562 -14.97 3.75 -12.25
C VAL A 562 -14.31 2.80 -13.26
N THR A 563 -14.88 1.63 -13.50
CA THR A 563 -14.38 0.64 -14.48
C THR A 563 -14.27 1.26 -15.87
N TYR A 564 -15.35 1.90 -16.34
CA TYR A 564 -15.36 2.56 -17.64
C TYR A 564 -14.40 3.75 -17.70
N ASN A 565 -14.29 4.57 -16.65
CA ASN A 565 -13.36 5.70 -16.62
C ASN A 565 -11.90 5.24 -16.69
N THR A 566 -11.53 4.16 -15.99
CA THR A 566 -10.19 3.57 -16.05
C THR A 566 -9.84 3.08 -17.45
N LEU A 567 -10.78 2.42 -18.13
CA LEU A 567 -10.62 1.96 -19.51
C LEU A 567 -10.54 3.12 -20.52
N LEU A 568 -11.40 4.14 -20.37
CA LEU A 568 -11.39 5.34 -21.21
C LEU A 568 -10.05 6.08 -21.10
N ALA A 569 -9.54 6.27 -19.87
CA ALA A 569 -8.22 6.88 -19.65
C ALA A 569 -7.08 6.07 -20.27
N GLY A 570 -7.14 4.73 -20.16
CA GLY A 570 -6.17 3.82 -20.75
C GLY A 570 -6.14 3.92 -22.28
N LEU A 571 -7.30 3.85 -22.93
CA LEU A 571 -7.44 3.99 -24.39
C LEU A 571 -7.05 5.38 -24.91
N GLY A 572 -7.32 6.42 -24.12
CA GLY A 572 -6.90 7.79 -24.43
C GLY A 572 -5.38 7.94 -24.45
N LYS A 573 -4.64 7.26 -23.57
CA LYS A 573 -3.17 7.26 -23.60
C LYS A 573 -2.59 6.59 -24.85
N GLU A 574 -3.29 5.58 -25.39
CA GLU A 574 -2.88 4.84 -26.58
C GLU A 574 -3.26 5.55 -27.90
N GLY A 575 -4.09 6.59 -27.84
CA GLY A 575 -4.54 7.35 -29.00
C GLY A 575 -5.65 6.68 -29.84
N LYS A 576 -6.30 5.64 -29.32
CA LYS A 576 -7.38 4.92 -30.02
C LYS A 576 -8.75 5.60 -29.84
N VAL A 577 -8.91 6.78 -30.43
CA VAL A 577 -10.11 7.64 -30.28
C VAL A 577 -11.43 6.93 -30.66
N GLU A 578 -11.46 6.12 -31.71
CA GLU A 578 -12.68 5.41 -32.14
C GLU A 578 -13.19 4.44 -31.07
N LYS A 579 -12.28 3.65 -30.49
CA LYS A 579 -12.61 2.69 -29.42
C LYS A 579 -13.06 3.39 -28.13
N VAL A 580 -12.54 4.59 -27.86
CA VAL A 580 -12.99 5.42 -26.72
C VAL A 580 -14.48 5.78 -26.86
N LEU A 581 -14.91 6.15 -28.07
CA LEU A 581 -16.31 6.50 -28.35
C LEU A 581 -17.24 5.28 -28.31
N GLU A 582 -16.79 4.14 -28.85
CA GLU A 582 -17.51 2.86 -28.72
C GLU A 582 -17.72 2.45 -27.27
N LEU A 583 -16.65 2.55 -26.44
CA LEU A 583 -16.72 2.22 -25.03
C LEU A 583 -17.66 3.16 -24.26
N PHE A 584 -17.62 4.46 -24.56
CA PHE A 584 -18.58 5.42 -23.99
C PHE A 584 -20.03 5.12 -24.40
N GLY A 585 -20.26 4.69 -25.64
CA GLY A 585 -21.56 4.19 -26.11
C GLY A 585 -22.01 2.97 -25.30
N SER A 586 -21.14 1.98 -25.14
CA SER A 586 -21.43 0.75 -24.39
C SER A 586 -21.77 1.02 -22.91
N MET A 587 -21.17 2.04 -22.29
CA MET A 587 -21.50 2.46 -20.93
C MET A 587 -22.95 2.96 -20.81
N THR A 588 -23.43 3.71 -21.81
CA THR A 588 -24.82 4.18 -21.85
C THR A 588 -25.81 3.06 -22.13
N GLU A 589 -25.44 2.09 -22.98
CA GLU A 589 -26.23 0.91 -23.28
C GLU A 589 -26.31 -0.07 -22.10
N SER A 590 -25.25 -0.18 -21.30
CA SER A 590 -25.22 -1.02 -20.09
C SER A 590 -25.96 -0.41 -18.89
N GLY A 591 -26.63 0.75 -19.07
CA GLY A 591 -27.40 1.40 -18.01
C GLY A 591 -26.55 2.09 -16.94
N CYS A 592 -25.28 2.40 -17.23
CA CYS A 592 -24.39 3.13 -16.32
C CYS A 592 -24.38 4.62 -16.74
N PRO A 593 -25.05 5.54 -16.01
CA PRO A 593 -25.08 6.94 -16.41
C PRO A 593 -23.69 7.58 -16.27
N PRO A 594 -23.17 8.27 -17.32
CA PRO A 594 -21.92 9.00 -17.23
C PRO A 594 -22.05 10.17 -16.25
N ASN A 595 -20.99 10.43 -15.49
CA ASN A 595 -20.91 11.57 -14.56
C ASN A 595 -19.90 12.61 -15.09
N THR A 596 -19.77 13.74 -14.38
CA THR A 596 -18.82 14.81 -14.72
C THR A 596 -17.38 14.28 -14.88
N ILE A 597 -16.95 13.33 -14.05
CA ILE A 597 -15.60 12.73 -14.14
C ILE A 597 -15.43 11.92 -15.43
N THR A 598 -16.46 11.18 -15.86
CA THR A 598 -16.46 10.43 -17.13
C THR A 598 -16.31 11.39 -18.32
N PHE A 599 -17.07 12.48 -18.34
CA PHE A 599 -16.95 13.50 -19.39
C PHE A 599 -15.59 14.19 -19.36
N ASN A 600 -15.05 14.56 -18.19
CA ASN A 600 -13.72 15.17 -18.09
C ASN A 600 -12.62 14.24 -18.60
N THR A 601 -12.69 12.96 -18.24
CA THR A 601 -11.74 11.95 -18.72
C THR A 601 -11.84 11.81 -20.23
N LEU A 602 -13.06 11.76 -20.78
CA LEU A 602 -13.29 11.69 -22.22
C LEU A 602 -12.77 12.93 -22.95
N LEU A 603 -13.05 14.13 -22.44
CA LEU A 603 -12.59 15.39 -23.01
C LEU A 603 -11.07 15.49 -22.99
N ASP A 604 -10.42 15.16 -21.87
CA ASP A 604 -8.96 15.13 -21.75
C ASP A 604 -8.34 14.13 -22.75
N CYS A 605 -8.94 12.94 -22.90
CA CYS A 605 -8.49 11.94 -23.88
C CYS A 605 -8.63 12.44 -25.32
N LEU A 606 -9.75 13.08 -25.66
CA LEU A 606 -9.99 13.60 -27.02
C LEU A 606 -9.07 14.79 -27.34
N CYS A 607 -8.88 15.70 -26.39
CA CYS A 607 -8.02 16.88 -26.55
C CYS A 607 -6.54 16.51 -26.64
N LYS A 608 -6.07 15.49 -25.90
CA LYS A 608 -4.68 15.00 -26.02
C LYS A 608 -4.38 14.33 -27.37
N ASN A 609 -5.39 13.75 -28.01
CA ASN A 609 -5.28 13.03 -29.28
C ASN A 609 -5.73 13.85 -30.50
N ASP A 610 -5.68 15.19 -30.42
CA ASP A 610 -5.96 16.10 -31.54
C ASP A 610 -7.37 15.94 -32.16
N ALA A 611 -8.34 15.55 -31.32
CA ALA A 611 -9.74 15.37 -31.70
C ALA A 611 -10.65 16.42 -31.03
N VAL A 612 -10.26 17.69 -31.09
CA VAL A 612 -10.92 18.77 -30.33
C VAL A 612 -12.35 19.03 -30.81
N ASP A 613 -12.63 18.88 -32.11
CA ASP A 613 -14.00 19.02 -32.65
C ASP A 613 -14.97 17.96 -32.09
N LEU A 614 -14.47 16.75 -31.83
CA LEU A 614 -15.24 15.70 -31.15
C LEU A 614 -15.40 16.01 -29.65
N ALA A 615 -14.36 16.57 -29.01
CA ALA A 615 -14.43 17.02 -27.63
C ALA A 615 -15.51 18.11 -27.45
N LEU A 616 -15.57 19.11 -28.33
CA LEU A 616 -16.61 20.15 -28.31
C LEU A 616 -18.02 19.57 -28.49
N LYS A 617 -18.20 18.56 -29.35
CA LYS A 617 -19.49 17.85 -29.47
C LYS A 617 -19.84 17.12 -28.17
N MET A 618 -18.87 16.50 -27.50
CA MET A 618 -19.09 15.82 -26.23
C MET A 618 -19.40 16.79 -25.09
N LEU A 619 -18.84 18.00 -25.09
CA LEU A 619 -19.20 19.08 -24.16
C LEU A 619 -20.68 19.48 -24.32
N CYS A 620 -21.16 19.66 -25.55
CA CYS A 620 -22.59 19.93 -25.78
C CYS A 620 -23.47 18.79 -25.25
N ARG A 621 -23.04 17.53 -25.42
CA ARG A 621 -23.75 16.36 -24.91
C ARG A 621 -23.75 16.31 -23.38
N MET A 622 -22.67 16.73 -22.72
CA MET A 622 -22.59 16.88 -21.27
C MET A 622 -23.63 17.89 -20.76
N THR A 623 -23.80 19.03 -21.46
CA THR A 623 -24.83 20.02 -21.14
C THR A 623 -26.25 19.46 -21.30
N MET A 624 -26.51 18.68 -22.35
CA MET A 624 -27.82 18.03 -22.57
C MET A 624 -28.17 16.98 -21.50
N MET A 625 -27.15 16.38 -20.87
CA MET A 625 -27.30 15.38 -19.81
C MET A 625 -27.33 16.00 -18.39
N ASN A 626 -27.47 17.33 -18.26
CA ASN A 626 -27.50 18.07 -16.99
C ASN A 626 -26.28 17.85 -16.07
N CYS A 627 -25.11 17.51 -16.61
CA CYS A 627 -23.88 17.44 -15.83
C CYS A 627 -23.27 18.84 -15.65
N SER A 628 -22.86 19.21 -14.44
CA SER A 628 -22.27 20.53 -14.15
C SER A 628 -20.86 20.64 -14.72
N HIS A 629 -20.57 21.73 -15.44
CA HIS A 629 -19.22 22.08 -15.85
C HIS A 629 -18.39 22.40 -14.61
N ASP A 630 -17.18 21.84 -14.54
CA ASP A 630 -16.18 22.15 -13.52
C ASP A 630 -14.93 22.77 -14.15
N VAL A 631 -14.00 23.21 -13.31
CA VAL A 631 -12.75 23.84 -13.75
C VAL A 631 -11.94 22.89 -14.65
N LEU A 632 -11.96 21.59 -14.35
CA LEU A 632 -11.28 20.55 -15.14
C LEU A 632 -11.86 20.40 -16.55
N THR A 633 -13.19 20.53 -16.70
CA THR A 633 -13.88 20.51 -18.00
C THR A 633 -13.33 21.60 -18.91
N TYR A 634 -13.25 22.84 -18.40
CA TYR A 634 -12.73 23.98 -19.16
C TYR A 634 -11.23 23.86 -19.41
N ASN A 635 -10.43 23.40 -18.44
CA ASN A 635 -8.99 23.22 -18.60
C ASN A 635 -8.66 22.22 -19.73
N ALA A 636 -9.35 21.09 -19.80
CA ALA A 636 -9.14 20.10 -20.86
C ALA A 636 -9.44 20.68 -22.26
N ILE A 637 -10.52 21.46 -22.39
CA ILE A 637 -10.90 22.09 -23.67
C ILE A 637 -9.95 23.23 -24.04
N ILE A 638 -9.59 24.08 -23.08
CA ILE A 638 -8.61 25.17 -23.29
C ILE A 638 -7.29 24.57 -23.75
N TYR A 639 -6.81 23.51 -23.09
CA TYR A 639 -5.60 22.79 -23.49
C TYR A 639 -5.69 22.25 -24.94
N GLY A 640 -6.77 21.54 -25.28
CA GLY A 640 -6.97 21.03 -26.64
C GLY A 640 -7.02 22.14 -27.69
N LEU A 641 -7.73 23.23 -27.42
CA LEU A 641 -7.84 24.36 -28.33
C LEU A 641 -6.51 25.09 -28.52
N ILE A 642 -5.66 25.16 -27.50
CA ILE A 642 -4.31 25.73 -27.61
C ILE A 642 -3.42 24.82 -28.43
N LYS A 643 -3.50 23.50 -28.23
CA LYS A 643 -2.74 22.49 -29.00
C LYS A 643 -3.10 22.51 -30.50
N GLU A 644 -4.37 22.77 -30.84
CA GLU A 644 -4.84 22.94 -32.23
C GLU A 644 -4.72 24.39 -32.75
N ASP A 645 -3.99 25.28 -32.07
CA ASP A 645 -3.76 26.67 -32.47
C ASP A 645 -5.05 27.54 -32.58
N ARG A 646 -6.16 27.15 -31.94
CA ARG A 646 -7.48 27.84 -31.93
C ARG A 646 -7.67 28.75 -30.72
N ILE A 647 -6.76 29.71 -30.51
CA ILE A 647 -6.67 30.50 -29.26
C ILE A 647 -7.86 31.45 -29.03
N SER A 648 -8.46 31.99 -30.08
CA SER A 648 -9.66 32.85 -29.95
C SER A 648 -10.83 32.12 -29.26
N TYR A 649 -11.01 30.84 -29.58
CA TYR A 649 -11.98 29.98 -28.90
C TYR A 649 -11.54 29.63 -27.48
N ALA A 650 -10.25 29.36 -27.23
CA ALA A 650 -9.73 29.13 -25.89
C ALA A 650 -9.99 30.33 -24.96
N PHE A 651 -9.77 31.55 -25.46
CA PHE A 651 -10.04 32.80 -24.74
C PHE A 651 -11.53 33.02 -24.48
N TRP A 652 -12.39 32.66 -25.45
CA TRP A 652 -13.83 32.68 -25.26
C TRP A 652 -14.28 31.72 -24.16
N PHE A 653 -13.75 30.48 -24.15
CA PHE A 653 -14.05 29.50 -23.11
C PHE A 653 -13.54 29.94 -21.74
N PHE A 654 -12.36 30.56 -21.65
CA PHE A 654 -11.86 31.17 -20.41
C PHE A 654 -12.80 32.26 -19.88
N HIS A 655 -13.33 33.11 -20.76
CA HIS A 655 -14.33 34.12 -20.36
C HIS A 655 -15.66 33.50 -19.92
N GLN A 656 -16.10 32.41 -20.56
CA GLN A 656 -17.30 31.69 -20.13
C GLN A 656 -17.09 31.04 -18.76
N MET A 657 -15.92 30.46 -18.53
CA MET A 657 -15.52 29.93 -17.23
C MET A 657 -15.56 31.03 -16.17
N LYS A 658 -14.92 32.19 -16.40
CA LYS A 658 -14.89 33.32 -15.44
C LYS A 658 -16.28 33.82 -15.02
N LYS A 659 -17.32 33.65 -15.86
CA LYS A 659 -18.70 34.04 -15.51
C LYS A 659 -19.34 33.12 -14.47
N SER A 660 -18.86 31.88 -14.34
CA SER A 660 -19.50 30.82 -13.54
C SER A 660 -18.59 30.18 -12.50
N LEU A 661 -17.28 30.16 -12.72
CA LEU A 661 -16.27 29.47 -11.92
C LEU A 661 -14.99 30.32 -11.82
N TYR A 662 -14.25 30.16 -10.73
CA TYR A 662 -12.99 30.87 -10.52
C TYR A 662 -11.81 30.12 -11.17
N PRO A 663 -10.92 30.80 -11.92
CA PRO A 663 -9.72 30.19 -12.51
C PRO A 663 -8.73 29.70 -11.45
N ASP A 664 -8.30 28.45 -11.56
CA ASP A 664 -7.20 27.91 -10.75
C ASP A 664 -5.84 28.16 -11.42
N LEU A 665 -4.76 27.93 -10.68
CA LEU A 665 -3.39 28.09 -11.18
C LEU A 665 -3.14 27.21 -12.41
N VAL A 666 -3.78 26.03 -12.50
CA VAL A 666 -3.69 25.11 -13.63
C VAL A 666 -4.35 25.69 -14.89
N THR A 667 -5.48 26.38 -14.75
CA THR A 667 -6.16 27.11 -15.84
C THR A 667 -5.23 28.18 -16.42
N LEU A 668 -4.50 28.89 -15.56
CA LEU A 668 -3.58 29.95 -15.97
C LEU A 668 -2.30 29.37 -16.60
N CYS A 669 -1.74 28.31 -16.02
CA CYS A 669 -0.59 27.61 -16.57
C CYS A 669 -0.88 26.97 -17.94
N THR A 670 -2.13 26.58 -18.22
CA THR A 670 -2.53 26.04 -19.54
C THR A 670 -2.84 27.14 -20.55
N LEU A 671 -3.45 28.26 -20.14
CA LEU A 671 -3.85 29.34 -21.06
C LEU A 671 -2.69 30.28 -21.43
N LEU A 672 -1.91 30.73 -20.45
CA LEU A 672 -0.92 31.80 -20.64
C LEU A 672 0.21 31.44 -21.62
N PRO A 673 0.75 30.21 -21.66
CA PRO A 673 1.78 29.88 -22.64
C PRO A 673 1.28 30.02 -24.08
N GLY A 674 0.06 29.55 -24.37
CA GLY A 674 -0.59 29.71 -25.67
C GLY A 674 -0.86 31.18 -26.03
N VAL A 675 -1.30 31.99 -25.08
CA VAL A 675 -1.55 33.43 -25.30
C VAL A 675 -0.23 34.20 -25.56
N VAL A 676 0.84 33.85 -24.85
CA VAL A 676 2.17 34.48 -25.00
C VAL A 676 2.82 34.08 -26.33
N GLN A 677 2.75 32.82 -26.74
CA GLN A 677 3.29 32.33 -28.02
C GLN A 677 2.71 33.07 -29.25
N TYR A 678 1.49 33.60 -29.12
CA TYR A 678 0.78 34.29 -30.21
C TYR A 678 0.86 35.82 -30.12
N GLY A 679 1.70 36.35 -29.22
CA GLY A 679 2.00 37.78 -29.14
C GLY A 679 0.92 38.63 -28.47
N MET A 680 -0.10 38.02 -27.85
CA MET A 680 -1.15 38.73 -27.08
C MET A 680 -0.69 39.06 -25.66
N ILE A 681 0.46 39.72 -25.56
CA ILE A 681 1.19 39.93 -24.29
C ILE A 681 0.43 40.84 -23.33
N GLU A 682 -0.29 41.86 -23.83
CA GLU A 682 -1.06 42.79 -22.98
C GLU A 682 -2.24 42.11 -22.27
N ASP A 683 -2.93 41.20 -22.97
CA ASP A 683 -4.03 40.43 -22.39
C ASP A 683 -3.51 39.40 -21.37
N ALA A 684 -2.36 38.78 -21.64
CA ALA A 684 -1.67 37.91 -20.71
C ALA A 684 -1.26 38.65 -19.42
N ILE A 685 -0.69 39.85 -19.53
CA ILE A 685 -0.33 40.70 -18.38
C ILE A 685 -1.59 41.03 -17.56
N LYS A 686 -2.69 41.41 -18.22
CA LYS A 686 -3.94 41.74 -17.53
C LYS A 686 -4.49 40.55 -16.75
N ILE A 687 -4.43 39.34 -17.31
CA ILE A 687 -4.85 38.10 -16.63
C ILE A 687 -3.97 37.81 -15.41
N VAL A 688 -2.64 37.93 -15.54
CA VAL A 688 -1.70 37.71 -14.42
C VAL A 688 -1.87 38.75 -13.32
N MET A 689 -2.04 40.03 -13.68
CA MET A 689 -2.27 41.11 -12.71
C MET A 689 -3.55 40.94 -11.92
N GLU A 690 -4.63 40.51 -12.59
CA GLU A 690 -5.92 40.24 -11.93
C GLU A 690 -5.80 39.05 -10.95
N PHE A 691 -5.02 38.03 -11.29
CA PHE A 691 -4.75 36.89 -10.43
C PHE A 691 -3.87 37.25 -9.21
N VAL A 692 -2.79 38.00 -9.41
CA VAL A 692 -1.87 38.40 -8.33
C VAL A 692 -2.56 39.35 -7.34
N TYR A 693 -3.42 40.25 -7.82
CA TYR A 693 -4.22 41.14 -6.97
C TYR A 693 -5.17 40.35 -6.04
N GLN A 694 -5.65 39.18 -6.47
CA GLN A 694 -6.56 38.34 -5.69
C GLN A 694 -5.86 37.32 -4.76
N ALA A 695 -4.66 36.83 -5.10
CA ALA A 695 -3.96 35.80 -4.32
C ALA A 695 -3.17 36.33 -3.11
N GLY A 696 -2.92 37.65 -3.03
CA GLY A 696 -2.07 38.28 -2.03
C GLY A 696 -0.57 38.16 -2.36
N LEU A 697 0.22 39.16 -1.94
CA LEU A 697 1.61 39.39 -2.37
C LEU A 697 2.59 38.22 -2.06
N GLU A 698 2.36 37.42 -1.02
CA GLU A 698 3.28 36.33 -0.66
C GLU A 698 3.00 35.00 -1.39
N LYS A 699 1.73 34.62 -1.58
CA LYS A 699 1.38 33.45 -2.41
C LYS A 699 1.65 33.69 -3.90
N GLY A 700 1.60 34.96 -4.32
CA GLY A 700 1.92 35.40 -5.67
C GLY A 700 3.32 34.98 -6.15
N LYS A 701 4.33 34.95 -5.27
CA LYS A 701 5.74 34.70 -5.65
C LYS A 701 5.98 33.28 -6.17
N GLN A 702 5.54 32.25 -5.44
CA GLN A 702 5.65 30.85 -5.87
C GLN A 702 4.76 30.56 -7.08
N SER A 703 3.54 31.13 -7.11
CA SER A 703 2.65 30.96 -8.26
C SER A 703 3.20 31.61 -9.54
N LEU A 704 3.90 32.73 -9.43
CA LEU A 704 4.53 33.41 -10.59
C LEU A 704 5.72 32.63 -11.13
N GLU A 705 6.50 31.98 -10.26
CA GLU A 705 7.59 31.10 -10.67
C GLU A 705 7.04 29.88 -11.44
N GLU A 706 6.00 29.22 -10.91
CA GLU A 706 5.32 28.09 -11.57
C GLU A 706 4.67 28.50 -12.91
N LEU A 707 4.08 29.70 -12.97
CA LEU A 707 3.52 30.27 -14.21
C LEU A 707 4.60 30.55 -15.25
N MET A 708 5.73 31.13 -14.85
CA MET A 708 6.87 31.40 -15.74
C MET A 708 7.53 30.10 -16.20
N GLU A 709 7.65 29.09 -15.34
CA GLU A 709 8.11 27.76 -15.75
C GLU A 709 7.15 27.15 -16.80
N SER A 710 5.83 27.28 -16.65
CA SER A 710 4.85 26.81 -17.66
C SER A 710 5.00 27.52 -19.01
N ILE A 711 5.15 28.85 -19.00
CA ILE A 711 5.35 29.65 -20.23
C ILE A 711 6.63 29.22 -20.94
N LEU A 712 7.69 28.88 -20.21
CA LEU A 712 8.98 28.45 -20.79
C LEU A 712 8.96 27.06 -21.43
N VAL A 713 7.98 26.22 -21.07
CA VAL A 713 7.82 24.88 -21.64
C VAL A 713 7.19 24.96 -23.04
N GLU A 714 6.13 25.75 -23.22
CA GLU A 714 5.36 25.77 -24.48
C GLU A 714 5.69 26.98 -25.39
N ALA A 715 6.01 28.15 -24.84
CA ALA A 715 6.27 29.35 -25.65
C ALA A 715 7.72 29.44 -26.18
N LYS A 716 7.91 30.18 -27.27
CA LYS A 716 9.27 30.55 -27.74
C LYS A 716 9.92 31.44 -26.69
N ILE A 717 11.20 31.20 -26.42
CA ILE A 717 11.97 31.93 -25.40
C ILE A 717 11.94 33.44 -25.63
N GLU A 718 11.96 33.90 -26.87
CA GLU A 718 11.93 35.34 -27.20
C GLU A 718 10.63 36.00 -26.73
N ASP A 719 9.49 35.33 -26.89
CA ASP A 719 8.18 35.82 -26.45
C ASP A 719 8.05 35.75 -24.92
N ALA A 720 8.63 34.72 -24.29
CA ALA A 720 8.71 34.61 -22.83
C ALA A 720 9.59 35.71 -22.21
N ILE A 721 10.70 36.08 -22.86
CA ILE A 721 11.57 37.19 -22.45
C ILE A 721 10.81 38.52 -22.59
N LEU A 722 10.15 38.74 -23.73
CA LEU A 722 9.38 39.97 -23.96
C LEU A 722 8.22 40.12 -22.97
N PHE A 723 7.54 39.01 -22.66
CA PHE A 723 6.51 38.96 -21.62
C PHE A 723 7.08 39.32 -20.24
N ALA A 724 8.21 38.74 -19.85
CA ALA A 724 8.87 39.03 -18.58
C ALA A 724 9.34 40.49 -18.48
N GLU A 725 9.90 41.05 -19.55
CA GLU A 725 10.34 42.46 -19.60
C GLU A 725 9.16 43.41 -19.37
N ARG A 726 8.02 43.16 -20.04
CA ARG A 726 6.82 43.97 -19.87
C ARG A 726 6.14 43.74 -18.52
N LEU A 727 6.15 42.51 -18.01
CA LEU A 727 5.59 42.19 -16.71
C LEU A 727 6.34 42.93 -15.60
N VAL A 728 7.67 42.90 -15.58
CA VAL A 728 8.49 43.64 -14.60
C VAL A 728 8.29 45.15 -14.74
N SER A 729 8.17 45.65 -15.96
CA SER A 729 7.87 47.07 -16.23
C SER A 729 6.49 47.50 -15.70
N ALA A 730 5.48 46.61 -15.74
CA ALA A 730 4.11 46.91 -15.36
C ALA A 730 3.82 46.71 -13.85
N SER A 731 4.61 45.88 -13.17
CA SER A 731 4.28 45.35 -11.83
C SER A 731 5.13 45.88 -10.68
N GLY A 732 6.25 46.55 -10.95
CA GLY A 732 7.13 47.08 -9.91
C GLY A 732 7.72 46.01 -8.97
N PHE A 733 7.69 44.72 -9.37
CA PHE A 733 8.34 43.65 -8.60
C PHE A 733 9.85 43.91 -8.55
N GLN A 734 10.40 44.00 -7.34
CA GLN A 734 11.84 44.13 -7.10
C GLN A 734 12.52 42.78 -6.84
N ASP A 735 11.77 41.68 -6.88
CA ASP A 735 12.24 40.32 -6.55
C ASP A 735 12.53 39.46 -7.79
N ASP A 736 13.44 38.53 -7.64
CA ASP A 736 14.06 37.67 -8.67
C ASP A 736 13.15 36.55 -9.25
N CYS A 737 11.87 36.48 -8.82
CA CYS A 737 10.95 35.38 -9.12
C CYS A 737 10.68 35.16 -10.62
N VAL A 738 10.83 36.20 -11.43
CA VAL A 738 10.61 36.14 -12.89
C VAL A 738 11.90 35.78 -13.65
N ILE A 739 13.07 36.11 -13.08
CA ILE A 739 14.37 35.99 -13.73
C ILE A 739 14.96 34.59 -13.55
N LEU A 740 14.82 33.99 -12.35
CA LEU A 740 15.39 32.68 -12.04
C LEU A 740 14.94 31.56 -13.02
N PRO A 741 13.64 31.40 -13.35
CA PRO A 741 13.20 30.41 -14.35
C PRO A 741 13.78 30.63 -15.74
N LEU A 742 13.89 31.90 -16.16
CA LEU A 742 14.44 32.28 -17.47
C LEU A 742 15.93 31.93 -17.58
N ILE A 743 16.72 32.23 -16.55
CA ILE A 743 18.14 31.89 -16.50
C ILE A 743 18.32 30.38 -16.50
N LYS A 744 17.56 29.66 -15.68
CA LYS A 744 17.60 28.19 -15.61
C LYS A 744 17.25 27.55 -16.96
N ALA A 745 16.25 28.06 -17.67
CA ALA A 745 15.87 27.59 -19.00
C ALA A 745 16.95 27.89 -20.06
N LEU A 746 17.52 29.09 -20.07
CA LEU A 746 18.59 29.48 -20.99
C LEU A 746 19.89 28.70 -20.75
N CYS A 747 20.26 28.48 -19.49
CA CYS A 747 21.40 27.65 -19.10
C CYS A 747 21.21 26.19 -19.57
N LYS A 748 20.02 25.60 -19.39
CA LYS A 748 19.71 24.24 -19.91
C LYS A 748 19.82 24.13 -21.43
N ARG A 749 19.48 25.18 -22.17
CA ARG A 749 19.60 25.22 -23.65
C ARG A 749 21.00 25.66 -24.14
N ASN A 750 21.97 25.77 -23.24
CA ASN A 750 23.36 26.16 -23.50
C ASN A 750 23.53 27.57 -24.13
N LYS A 751 22.54 28.47 -23.94
CA LYS A 751 22.57 29.87 -24.44
C LYS A 751 23.03 30.85 -23.35
N ILE A 752 24.27 30.67 -22.90
CA ILE A 752 24.79 31.33 -21.68
C ILE A 752 25.03 32.83 -21.87
N LEU A 753 25.47 33.26 -23.06
CA LEU A 753 25.68 34.69 -23.35
C LEU A 753 24.38 35.49 -23.32
N ASP A 754 23.27 34.88 -23.74
CA ASP A 754 21.95 35.49 -23.70
C ASP A 754 21.41 35.53 -22.27
N ALA A 755 21.68 34.49 -21.47
CA ALA A 755 21.36 34.47 -20.03
C ALA A 755 22.11 35.57 -19.26
N GLN A 756 23.40 35.79 -19.55
CA GLN A 756 24.20 36.87 -18.95
C GLN A 756 23.67 38.25 -19.33
N LYS A 757 23.41 38.49 -20.62
CA LYS A 757 22.84 39.76 -21.09
C LYS A 757 21.47 40.05 -20.46
N LEU A 758 20.65 39.01 -20.32
CA LEU A 758 19.34 39.12 -19.68
C LEU A 758 19.50 39.46 -18.19
N PHE A 759 20.37 38.75 -17.48
CA PHE A 759 20.67 39.05 -16.08
C PHE A 759 21.15 40.50 -15.90
N ASP A 760 22.14 40.93 -16.67
CA ASP A 760 22.63 42.32 -16.67
C ASP A 760 21.53 43.34 -16.95
N LYS A 761 20.65 43.06 -17.92
CA LYS A 761 19.55 43.96 -18.29
C LYS A 761 18.55 44.08 -17.13
N PHE A 762 18.16 42.98 -16.50
CA PHE A 762 17.21 43.00 -15.39
C PHE A 762 17.78 43.59 -14.09
N THR A 763 19.06 43.34 -13.78
CA THR A 763 19.70 43.89 -12.58
C THR A 763 20.06 45.38 -12.75
N LYS A 764 20.70 45.77 -13.85
CA LYS A 764 21.20 47.14 -14.07
C LYS A 764 20.15 48.10 -14.63
N THR A 765 19.21 47.62 -15.46
CA THR A 765 18.22 48.48 -16.14
C THR A 765 16.88 48.52 -15.42
N PHE A 766 16.41 47.37 -14.91
CA PHE A 766 15.11 47.24 -14.24
C PHE A 766 15.21 47.24 -12.70
N GLY A 767 16.42 47.19 -12.13
CA GLY A 767 16.64 47.33 -10.68
C GLY A 767 16.15 46.15 -9.84
N VAL A 768 16.01 44.96 -10.42
CA VAL A 768 15.62 43.75 -9.69
C VAL A 768 16.77 43.31 -8.79
N ARG A 769 16.48 42.93 -7.54
CA ARG A 769 17.48 42.42 -6.58
C ARG A 769 17.72 40.93 -6.83
N PRO A 770 18.88 40.54 -7.37
CA PRO A 770 19.18 39.13 -7.59
C PRO A 770 19.37 38.39 -6.26
N THR A 771 18.90 37.16 -6.19
CA THR A 771 19.09 36.25 -5.07
C THR A 771 20.40 35.45 -5.21
N VAL A 772 20.84 34.82 -4.13
CA VAL A 772 21.97 33.88 -4.15
C VAL A 772 21.73 32.74 -5.16
N GLU A 773 20.47 32.35 -5.38
CA GLU A 773 20.10 31.26 -6.29
C GLU A 773 20.23 31.63 -7.78
N SER A 774 19.90 32.87 -8.18
CA SER A 774 20.10 33.29 -9.58
C SER A 774 21.57 33.45 -9.94
N TYR A 775 22.39 34.00 -9.03
CA TYR A 775 23.85 34.01 -9.20
C TYR A 775 24.39 32.58 -9.31
N ASN A 776 24.01 31.68 -8.39
CA ASN A 776 24.49 30.30 -8.42
C ASN A 776 24.07 29.56 -9.70
N CYS A 777 22.84 29.76 -10.18
CA CYS A 777 22.34 29.12 -11.41
C CYS A 777 23.05 29.64 -12.66
N LEU A 778 23.30 30.95 -12.73
CA LEU A 778 24.07 31.55 -13.82
C LEU A 778 25.53 31.09 -13.78
N MET A 779 26.14 31.07 -12.60
CA MET A 779 27.50 30.58 -12.41
C MET A 779 27.63 29.10 -12.81
N ASP A 780 26.66 28.24 -12.46
CA ASP A 780 26.67 26.81 -12.84
C ASP A 780 26.61 26.64 -14.37
N GLY A 781 25.72 27.40 -15.03
CA GLY A 781 25.66 27.43 -16.49
C GLY A 781 26.97 27.90 -17.14
N VAL A 782 27.56 28.98 -16.63
CA VAL A 782 28.85 29.53 -17.13
C VAL A 782 30.00 28.55 -16.92
N LEU A 783 30.05 27.88 -15.77
CA LEU A 783 31.07 26.88 -15.46
C LEU A 783 30.91 25.60 -16.27
N GLY A 784 29.68 25.19 -16.58
CA GLY A 784 29.40 24.08 -17.50
C GLY A 784 29.95 24.29 -18.91
N SER A 785 30.09 25.54 -19.35
CA SER A 785 30.74 25.92 -20.62
C SER A 785 32.22 26.29 -20.49
N ASN A 786 32.84 25.98 -19.35
CA ASN A 786 34.27 26.16 -19.11
C ASN A 786 34.76 27.62 -19.15
N MET A 787 33.87 28.61 -18.96
CA MET A 787 34.18 30.05 -18.93
C MET A 787 34.47 30.52 -17.50
N THR A 788 35.56 30.02 -16.91
CA THR A 788 35.89 30.23 -15.49
C THR A 788 36.12 31.69 -15.09
N GLU A 789 36.66 32.54 -15.97
CA GLU A 789 36.90 33.96 -15.66
C GLU A 789 35.60 34.73 -15.45
N LYS A 790 34.60 34.51 -16.31
CA LYS A 790 33.29 35.14 -16.16
C LYS A 790 32.53 34.68 -14.91
N ALA A 791 32.73 33.43 -14.49
CA ALA A 791 32.18 32.94 -13.24
C ALA A 791 32.81 33.64 -12.03
N TRP A 792 34.10 34.01 -12.14
CA TRP A 792 34.79 34.81 -11.13
C TRP A 792 34.25 36.24 -11.06
N ASP A 793 34.05 36.88 -12.22
CA ASP A 793 33.46 38.23 -12.28
C ASP A 793 32.07 38.25 -11.62
N LEU A 794 31.24 37.24 -11.88
CA LEU A 794 29.93 37.08 -11.25
C LEU A 794 30.01 36.85 -9.73
N PHE A 795 31.04 36.14 -9.26
CA PHE A 795 31.27 35.93 -7.83
C PHE A 795 31.70 37.22 -7.11
N VAL A 796 32.49 38.07 -7.77
CA VAL A 796 32.86 39.39 -7.26
C VAL A 796 31.63 40.30 -7.25
N GLU A 797 30.86 40.34 -8.34
CA GLU A 797 29.62 41.12 -8.43
C GLU A 797 28.62 40.70 -7.34
N MET A 798 28.50 39.40 -7.06
CA MET A 798 27.66 38.87 -5.99
C MET A 798 28.08 39.42 -4.60
N LYS A 799 29.39 39.51 -4.34
CA LYS A 799 29.91 40.07 -3.08
C LYS A 799 29.64 41.58 -2.99
N ASP A 800 29.85 42.31 -4.08
CA ASP A 800 29.65 43.76 -4.14
C ASP A 800 28.16 44.14 -4.04
N ALA A 801 27.27 43.29 -4.55
CA ALA A 801 25.82 43.42 -4.43
C ALA A 801 25.28 43.12 -3.01
N GLY A 802 26.14 42.72 -2.07
CA GLY A 802 25.76 42.40 -0.68
C GLY A 802 25.11 41.02 -0.51
N CYS A 803 25.20 40.13 -1.51
CA CYS A 803 24.75 38.75 -1.40
C CYS A 803 25.85 37.90 -0.76
N HIS A 804 25.56 37.29 0.40
CA HIS A 804 26.53 36.44 1.08
C HIS A 804 26.66 35.09 0.36
N PRO A 805 27.85 34.71 -0.17
CA PRO A 805 28.05 33.42 -0.79
C PRO A 805 27.85 32.29 0.20
N ASN A 806 27.12 31.25 -0.21
CA ASN A 806 26.87 30.08 0.61
C ASN A 806 27.88 28.95 0.27
N ILE A 807 27.87 27.86 1.05
CA ILE A 807 28.75 26.70 0.83
C ILE A 807 28.60 26.15 -0.60
N PHE A 808 27.41 26.25 -1.20
CA PHE A 808 27.16 25.80 -2.57
C PHE A 808 27.90 26.68 -3.59
N THR A 809 27.87 28.01 -3.47
CA THR A 809 28.62 28.95 -4.32
C THR A 809 30.12 28.62 -4.32
N TYR A 810 30.69 28.38 -3.13
CA TYR A 810 32.10 28.01 -3.00
C TYR A 810 32.40 26.63 -3.60
N ASN A 811 31.55 25.62 -3.36
CA ASN A 811 31.74 24.28 -3.92
C ASN A 811 31.73 24.28 -5.46
N LEU A 812 30.86 25.10 -6.06
CA LEU A 812 30.76 25.26 -7.51
C LEU A 812 32.07 25.82 -8.11
N LEU A 813 32.63 26.85 -7.48
CA LEU A 813 33.92 27.43 -7.88
C LEU A 813 35.09 26.45 -7.62
N LEU A 814 35.11 25.77 -6.47
CA LEU A 814 36.13 24.77 -6.15
C LEU A 814 36.15 23.62 -7.17
N ASP A 815 34.99 23.12 -7.60
CA ASP A 815 34.92 22.07 -8.63
C ASP A 815 35.44 22.56 -9.99
N ALA A 816 35.14 23.80 -10.36
CA ALA A 816 35.63 24.41 -11.58
C ALA A 816 37.15 24.65 -11.59
N HIS A 817 37.72 25.21 -10.52
CA HIS A 817 39.17 25.35 -10.38
C HIS A 817 39.85 23.96 -10.30
N GLY A 818 39.19 22.98 -9.68
CA GLY A 818 39.66 21.60 -9.61
C GLY A 818 39.69 20.89 -10.97
N LYS A 819 38.71 21.12 -11.84
CA LYS A 819 38.68 20.62 -13.23
C LYS A 819 39.69 21.33 -14.14
N SER A 820 39.89 22.64 -13.95
CA SER A 820 40.85 23.43 -14.74
C SER A 820 42.31 23.26 -14.29
N GLY A 821 42.55 22.57 -13.17
CA GLY A 821 43.89 22.23 -12.68
C GLY A 821 44.62 23.39 -12.00
N ARG A 822 43.92 24.48 -11.67
CA ARG A 822 44.48 25.65 -10.97
C ARG A 822 44.43 25.46 -9.46
N ILE A 823 45.43 24.75 -8.92
CA ILE A 823 45.47 24.31 -7.52
C ILE A 823 45.68 25.48 -6.55
N ASP A 824 46.53 26.45 -6.90
CA ASP A 824 46.87 27.54 -5.99
C ASP A 824 45.64 28.42 -5.69
N GLU A 825 44.91 28.81 -6.75
CA GLU A 825 43.62 29.51 -6.64
C GLU A 825 42.57 28.69 -5.87
N LEU A 826 42.56 27.35 -6.03
CA LEU A 826 41.64 26.45 -5.32
C LEU A 826 41.93 26.42 -3.82
N LEU A 827 43.20 26.39 -3.41
CA LEU A 827 43.61 26.41 -2.00
C LEU A 827 43.36 27.78 -1.36
N GLU A 828 43.60 28.87 -2.10
CA GLU A 828 43.24 30.23 -1.66
C GLU A 828 41.74 30.35 -1.40
N LEU A 829 40.90 29.84 -2.31
CA LEU A 829 39.45 29.88 -2.16
C LEU A 829 38.95 29.00 -0.99
N PHE A 830 39.61 27.88 -0.74
CA PHE A 830 39.31 27.03 0.43
C PHE A 830 39.69 27.72 1.75
N ASN A 831 40.83 28.41 1.80
CA ASN A 831 41.22 29.22 2.95
C ASN A 831 40.26 30.40 3.16
N GLU A 832 39.80 31.04 2.08
CA GLU A 832 38.76 32.07 2.14
C GLU A 832 37.46 31.52 2.76
N LEU A 833 37.01 30.33 2.33
CA LEU A 833 35.83 29.66 2.90
C LEU A 833 35.97 29.42 4.41
N GLN A 834 37.13 28.95 4.87
CA GLN A 834 37.39 28.68 6.30
C GLN A 834 37.42 29.97 7.13
N SER A 835 38.09 31.02 6.64
CA SER A 835 38.22 32.30 7.34
C SER A 835 36.87 33.02 7.55
N ARG A 836 35.90 32.77 6.68
CA ARG A 836 34.54 33.34 6.75
C ARG A 836 33.60 32.56 7.68
N GLY A 837 34.07 31.51 8.35
CA GLY A 837 33.27 30.72 9.29
C GLY A 837 32.24 29.79 8.62
N CYS A 838 32.29 29.63 7.29
CA CYS A 838 31.48 28.64 6.58
C CYS A 838 32.09 27.26 6.81
N LYS A 839 31.49 26.43 7.65
CA LYS A 839 32.01 25.07 7.93
C LYS A 839 32.00 24.25 6.63
N PRO A 840 33.17 23.83 6.10
CA PRO A 840 33.20 23.02 4.90
C PRO A 840 32.54 21.66 5.16
N ASN A 841 31.70 21.23 4.22
CA ASN A 841 30.96 19.98 4.33
C ASN A 841 31.75 18.82 3.69
N ALA A 842 31.21 17.60 3.77
CA ALA A 842 31.85 16.43 3.15
C ALA A 842 32.07 16.59 1.63
N ILE A 843 31.18 17.31 0.95
CA ILE A 843 31.28 17.59 -0.48
C ILE A 843 32.47 18.51 -0.78
N THR A 844 32.66 19.58 0.00
CA THR A 844 33.79 20.52 -0.14
C THR A 844 35.13 19.78 -0.06
N HIS A 845 35.31 18.94 0.97
CA HIS A 845 36.54 18.17 1.15
C HIS A 845 36.74 17.13 0.05
N ASN A 846 35.68 16.46 -0.41
CA ASN A 846 35.76 15.49 -1.51
C ASN A 846 36.19 16.15 -2.84
N ILE A 847 35.68 17.36 -3.14
CA ILE A 847 36.07 18.12 -4.34
C ILE A 847 37.57 18.43 -4.30
N ILE A 848 38.07 18.92 -3.16
CA ILE A 848 39.48 19.28 -2.99
C ILE A 848 40.39 18.05 -3.09
N ILE A 849 40.05 16.97 -2.40
CA ILE A 849 40.80 15.70 -2.49
C ILE A 849 40.82 15.20 -3.93
N SER A 850 39.67 15.21 -4.63
CA SER A 850 39.62 14.79 -6.04
C SER A 850 40.43 15.71 -6.96
N ALA A 851 40.45 17.02 -6.71
CA ALA A 851 41.22 17.98 -7.48
C ALA A 851 42.73 17.80 -7.29
N LEU A 852 43.18 17.63 -6.04
CA LEU A 852 44.59 17.39 -5.69
C LEU A 852 45.12 16.06 -6.25
N VAL A 853 44.27 15.02 -6.29
CA VAL A 853 44.63 13.75 -6.93
C VAL A 853 44.78 13.91 -8.44
N LYS A 854 43.84 14.60 -9.11
CA LYS A 854 43.88 14.81 -10.56
C LYS A 854 45.10 15.61 -11.00
N SER A 855 45.58 16.52 -10.16
CA SER A 855 46.79 17.30 -10.39
C SER A 855 48.08 16.60 -9.96
N ASN A 856 48.02 15.29 -9.70
CA ASN A 856 49.15 14.44 -9.34
C ASN A 856 49.86 14.83 -8.01
N SER A 857 49.18 15.58 -7.14
CA SER A 857 49.67 16.03 -5.83
C SER A 857 49.16 15.15 -4.69
N ILE A 858 49.36 13.84 -4.80
CA ILE A 858 48.75 12.84 -3.90
C ILE A 858 49.20 12.97 -2.44
N ASN A 859 50.44 13.39 -2.18
CA ASN A 859 50.92 13.58 -0.81
C ASN A 859 50.11 14.66 -0.08
N LYS A 860 49.87 15.81 -0.72
CA LYS A 860 49.02 16.88 -0.16
C LYS A 860 47.58 16.40 0.07
N ALA A 861 47.06 15.52 -0.79
CA ALA A 861 45.74 14.94 -0.63
C ALA A 861 45.66 13.96 0.56
N LEU A 862 46.73 13.19 0.80
CA LEU A 862 46.84 12.31 1.96
C LEU A 862 47.00 13.09 3.26
N ASP A 863 47.83 14.14 3.26
CA ASP A 863 48.00 15.02 4.41
C ASP A 863 46.64 15.64 4.82
N LEU A 864 45.89 16.16 3.84
CA LEU A 864 44.54 16.68 4.07
C LEU A 864 43.57 15.59 4.57
N TYR A 865 43.66 14.36 4.05
CA TYR A 865 42.84 13.24 4.54
C TYR A 865 43.14 12.91 6.01
N TYR A 866 44.41 12.78 6.39
CA TYR A 866 44.78 12.48 7.78
C TYR A 866 44.43 13.62 8.74
N GLU A 867 44.55 14.88 8.30
CA GLU A 867 44.05 16.03 9.06
C GLU A 867 42.52 15.93 9.28
N LEU A 868 41.75 15.55 8.25
CA LEU A 868 40.30 15.42 8.36
C LEU A 868 39.87 14.27 9.26
N VAL A 869 40.53 13.11 9.17
CA VAL A 869 40.25 11.94 10.02
C VAL A 869 40.58 12.21 11.50
N SER A 870 41.46 13.17 11.78
CA SER A 870 41.73 13.61 13.16
C SER A 870 40.62 14.46 13.79
N GLY A 871 39.64 14.94 12.99
CA GLY A 871 38.45 15.68 13.45
C GLY A 871 37.14 14.87 13.36
N ASP A 872 35.98 15.53 13.51
CA ASP A 872 34.64 14.92 13.46
C ASP A 872 34.17 14.53 12.03
N PHE A 873 35.10 14.31 11.10
CA PHE A 873 34.78 14.00 9.71
C PHE A 873 34.44 12.52 9.55
N SER A 874 33.33 12.21 8.88
CA SER A 874 32.97 10.84 8.50
C SER A 874 33.34 10.62 7.02
N PRO A 875 34.40 9.83 6.73
CA PRO A 875 34.79 9.52 5.37
C PRO A 875 33.67 8.84 4.59
N THR A 876 33.59 9.11 3.29
CA THR A 876 32.61 8.49 2.39
C THR A 876 33.31 7.69 1.29
N PRO A 877 32.61 6.79 0.58
CA PRO A 877 33.16 6.15 -0.62
C PRO A 877 33.72 7.15 -1.65
N CYS A 878 33.16 8.36 -1.72
CA CYS A 878 33.63 9.45 -2.58
C CYS A 878 34.94 10.09 -2.09
N THR A 879 35.31 9.93 -0.82
CA THR A 879 36.59 10.36 -0.25
C THR A 879 37.69 9.34 -0.56
N TYR A 880 37.40 8.05 -0.33
CA TYR A 880 38.35 6.96 -0.55
C TYR A 880 38.62 6.67 -2.03
N GLY A 881 37.60 6.73 -2.89
CA GLY A 881 37.73 6.42 -4.31
C GLY A 881 38.84 7.20 -5.03
N PRO A 882 38.84 8.55 -4.99
CA PRO A 882 39.91 9.36 -5.59
C PRO A 882 41.29 9.07 -4.99
N LEU A 883 41.42 8.90 -3.67
CA LEU A 883 42.71 8.60 -3.03
C LEU A 883 43.28 7.26 -3.51
N ILE A 884 42.43 6.22 -3.54
CA ILE A 884 42.80 4.88 -4.04
C ILE A 884 43.18 4.95 -5.52
N ASP A 885 42.38 5.62 -6.37
CA ASP A 885 42.67 5.79 -7.80
C ASP A 885 44.00 6.52 -8.04
N GLY A 886 44.25 7.60 -7.27
CA GLY A 886 45.51 8.35 -7.29
C GLY A 886 46.71 7.47 -6.93
N LEU A 887 46.62 6.75 -5.81
CA LEU A 887 47.68 5.85 -5.35
C LEU A 887 47.98 4.73 -6.35
N LEU A 888 46.94 4.13 -6.95
CA LEU A 888 47.09 3.10 -7.98
C LEU A 888 47.76 3.65 -9.25
N LYS A 889 47.40 4.86 -9.69
CA LYS A 889 48.04 5.54 -10.85
C LYS A 889 49.50 5.88 -10.58
N SER A 890 49.84 6.29 -9.36
CA SER A 890 51.22 6.53 -8.92
C SER A 890 51.97 5.26 -8.53
N ARG A 891 51.39 4.07 -8.78
CA ARG A 891 51.98 2.75 -8.51
C ARG A 891 52.31 2.48 -7.03
N ARG A 892 51.68 3.18 -6.10
CA ARG A 892 51.80 2.98 -4.64
C ARG A 892 50.73 2.00 -4.14
N PHE A 893 50.85 0.74 -4.61
CA PHE A 893 49.82 -0.28 -4.43
C PHE A 893 49.56 -0.70 -2.98
N GLU A 894 50.61 -0.75 -2.15
CA GLU A 894 50.50 -1.17 -0.75
C GLU A 894 49.70 -0.14 0.06
N GLU A 895 49.97 1.14 -0.16
CA GLU A 895 49.24 2.24 0.47
C GLU A 895 47.79 2.30 -0.03
N ALA A 896 47.53 1.99 -1.30
CA ALA A 896 46.17 1.89 -1.83
C ALA A 896 45.35 0.80 -1.12
N MET A 897 45.95 -0.36 -0.85
CA MET A 897 45.30 -1.42 -0.08
C MET A 897 45.13 -1.04 1.39
N LYS A 898 46.11 -0.35 1.98
CA LYS A 898 46.00 0.13 3.37
C LYS A 898 44.80 1.07 3.53
N ILE A 899 44.65 2.04 2.63
CA ILE A 899 43.51 2.96 2.62
C ILE A 899 42.17 2.23 2.40
N PHE A 900 42.17 1.15 1.60
CA PHE A 900 40.98 0.32 1.40
C PHE A 900 40.59 -0.50 2.65
N GLU A 901 41.56 -1.06 3.38
CA GLU A 901 41.26 -1.76 4.64
C GLU A 901 40.84 -0.76 5.75
N GLU A 902 41.47 0.43 5.82
CA GLU A 902 41.03 1.51 6.73
C GLU A 902 39.56 1.89 6.48
N MET A 903 39.13 1.96 5.21
CA MET A 903 37.73 2.20 4.87
C MET A 903 36.78 1.16 5.48
N LEU A 904 37.18 -0.11 5.52
CA LEU A 904 36.39 -1.19 6.11
C LEU A 904 36.37 -1.13 7.65
N ASP A 905 37.50 -0.75 8.25
CA ASP A 905 37.61 -0.56 9.71
C ASP A 905 36.68 0.57 10.20
N TYR A 906 36.55 1.65 9.42
CA TYR A 906 35.60 2.74 9.69
C TYR A 906 34.14 2.42 9.31
N GLN A 907 33.80 1.15 9.03
CA GLN A 907 32.47 0.68 8.61
C GLN A 907 31.89 1.37 7.37
N CYS A 908 32.74 1.99 6.54
CA CYS A 908 32.32 2.59 5.29
C CYS A 908 32.16 1.48 4.25
N LYS A 909 30.92 1.14 3.87
CA LYS A 909 30.66 0.07 2.92
C LYS A 909 31.18 0.42 1.51
N PRO A 910 32.02 -0.41 0.89
CA PRO A 910 32.46 -0.18 -0.47
C PRO A 910 31.29 -0.32 -1.46
N ASN A 911 31.37 0.43 -2.56
CA ASN A 911 30.41 0.36 -3.66
C ASN A 911 31.10 -0.18 -4.92
N CYS A 912 30.34 -0.45 -5.98
CA CYS A 912 30.89 -0.98 -7.24
C CYS A 912 31.99 -0.10 -7.83
N ALA A 913 31.92 1.23 -7.63
CA ALA A 913 32.91 2.16 -8.17
C ALA A 913 34.31 1.96 -7.56
N ILE A 914 34.41 1.72 -6.25
CA ILE A 914 35.70 1.50 -5.57
C ILE A 914 36.33 0.18 -6.00
N PHE A 915 35.54 -0.90 -6.06
CA PHE A 915 36.02 -2.18 -6.59
C PHE A 915 36.45 -2.04 -8.05
N ASN A 916 35.71 -1.31 -8.89
CA ASN A 916 36.09 -1.05 -10.28
C ASN A 916 37.42 -0.27 -10.40
N ILE A 917 37.66 0.69 -9.51
CA ILE A 917 38.95 1.41 -9.43
C ILE A 917 40.09 0.44 -9.07
N LEU A 918 39.90 -0.41 -8.05
CA LEU A 918 40.90 -1.39 -7.62
C LEU A 918 41.18 -2.42 -8.73
N ILE A 919 40.15 -3.03 -9.30
CA ILE A 919 40.27 -4.04 -10.37
C ILE A 919 41.00 -3.44 -11.59
N ASN A 920 40.60 -2.24 -12.03
CA ASN A 920 41.24 -1.56 -13.16
C ASN A 920 42.69 -1.18 -12.85
N GLY A 921 42.96 -0.64 -11.67
CA GLY A 921 44.30 -0.21 -11.25
C GLY A 921 45.27 -1.39 -11.12
N PHE A 922 44.86 -2.47 -10.45
CA PHE A 922 45.67 -3.70 -10.35
C PHE A 922 45.79 -4.43 -11.69
N GLY A 923 44.72 -4.44 -12.50
CA GLY A 923 44.72 -5.01 -13.83
C GLY A 923 45.70 -4.32 -14.78
N LYS A 924 45.69 -2.98 -14.84
CA LYS A 924 46.68 -2.20 -15.61
C LYS A 924 48.10 -2.33 -15.09
N ALA A 925 48.27 -2.60 -13.79
CA ALA A 925 49.57 -2.88 -13.19
C ALA A 925 50.08 -4.31 -13.48
N GLY A 926 49.27 -5.17 -14.13
CA GLY A 926 49.60 -6.56 -14.42
C GLY A 926 49.44 -7.52 -13.22
N LYS A 927 48.90 -7.07 -12.09
CA LYS A 927 48.62 -7.89 -10.91
C LYS A 927 47.22 -8.52 -11.00
N ILE A 928 47.06 -9.43 -11.96
CA ILE A 928 45.74 -9.96 -12.35
C ILE A 928 45.09 -10.82 -11.26
N ASP A 929 45.88 -11.58 -10.50
CA ASP A 929 45.34 -12.42 -9.41
C ASP A 929 44.66 -11.57 -8.34
N VAL A 930 45.30 -10.47 -7.93
CA VAL A 930 44.72 -9.50 -6.98
C VAL A 930 43.45 -8.87 -7.56
N ALA A 931 43.42 -8.55 -8.85
CA ALA A 931 42.23 -8.01 -9.49
C ALA A 931 41.05 -9.02 -9.49
N CYS A 932 41.32 -10.30 -9.72
CA CYS A 932 40.32 -11.37 -9.62
C CYS A 932 39.83 -11.56 -8.18
N ASP A 933 40.74 -11.49 -7.20
CA ASP A 933 40.39 -11.60 -5.79
C ASP A 933 39.52 -10.43 -5.32
N MET A 934 39.79 -9.21 -5.81
CA MET A 934 38.93 -8.06 -5.54
C MET A 934 37.52 -8.24 -6.13
N PHE A 935 37.40 -8.80 -7.33
CA PHE A 935 36.10 -9.12 -7.93
C PHE A 935 35.33 -10.17 -7.12
N LYS A 936 36.00 -11.24 -6.67
CA LYS A 936 35.38 -12.25 -5.79
C LYS A 936 34.99 -11.67 -4.43
N ARG A 937 35.79 -10.77 -3.86
CA ARG A 937 35.50 -10.06 -2.61
C ARG A 937 34.26 -9.18 -2.76
N MET A 938 34.11 -8.47 -3.87
CA MET A 938 32.92 -7.68 -4.20
C MET A 938 31.64 -8.53 -4.15
N VAL A 939 31.65 -9.73 -4.77
CA VAL A 939 30.52 -10.67 -4.75
C VAL A 939 30.24 -11.21 -3.35
N LYS A 940 31.31 -11.56 -2.60
CA LYS A 940 31.19 -12.07 -1.22
C LYS A 940 30.59 -11.05 -0.25
N GLU A 941 30.90 -9.77 -0.43
CA GLU A 941 30.35 -8.67 0.37
C GLU A 941 28.90 -8.31 -0.02
N GLY A 942 28.30 -9.04 -0.98
CA GLY A 942 26.90 -8.86 -1.40
C GLY A 942 26.68 -7.69 -2.35
N ILE A 943 27.76 -7.14 -2.93
CA ILE A 943 27.70 -6.04 -3.89
C ILE A 943 27.57 -6.65 -5.28
N ARG A 944 26.42 -6.43 -5.93
CA ARG A 944 26.15 -6.96 -7.28
C ARG A 944 27.07 -6.28 -8.31
N PRO A 945 27.92 -7.04 -9.05
CA PRO A 945 28.73 -6.48 -10.13
C PRO A 945 27.87 -5.86 -11.21
N ASP A 946 28.30 -4.71 -11.74
CA ASP A 946 27.66 -4.05 -12.87
C ASP A 946 28.34 -4.46 -14.20
N LEU A 947 27.73 -4.10 -15.34
CA LEU A 947 28.30 -4.40 -16.66
C LEU A 947 29.74 -3.86 -16.79
N LYS A 948 30.05 -2.73 -16.15
CA LYS A 948 31.38 -2.11 -16.18
C LYS A 948 32.40 -2.92 -15.36
N SER A 949 32.01 -3.50 -14.23
CA SER A 949 32.84 -4.41 -13.42
C SER A 949 33.30 -5.61 -14.23
N TYR A 950 32.36 -6.29 -14.90
CA TYR A 950 32.67 -7.41 -15.78
C TYR A 950 33.51 -6.97 -16.99
N THR A 951 33.18 -5.85 -17.61
CA THR A 951 33.92 -5.35 -18.80
C THR A 951 35.37 -5.00 -18.45
N ILE A 952 35.62 -4.34 -17.31
CA ILE A 952 36.97 -4.02 -16.83
C ILE A 952 37.74 -5.31 -16.52
N LEU A 953 37.12 -6.27 -15.83
CA LEU A 953 37.79 -7.53 -15.48
C LEU A 953 38.14 -8.34 -16.75
N VAL A 954 37.20 -8.47 -17.68
CA VAL A 954 37.41 -9.13 -18.98
C VAL A 954 38.51 -8.42 -19.77
N GLU A 955 38.51 -7.08 -19.83
CA GLU A 955 39.59 -6.31 -20.47
C GLU A 955 40.95 -6.64 -19.85
N CYS A 956 41.05 -6.63 -18.52
CA CYS A 956 42.29 -6.93 -17.80
C CYS A 956 42.77 -8.36 -18.05
N LEU A 957 41.86 -9.34 -18.03
CA LEU A 957 42.16 -10.76 -18.31
C LEU A 957 42.58 -10.98 -19.77
N CYS A 958 41.93 -10.30 -20.72
CA CYS A 958 42.30 -10.35 -22.13
C CYS A 958 43.66 -9.70 -22.40
N LEU A 959 43.99 -8.57 -21.75
CA LEU A 959 45.31 -7.93 -21.85
C LEU A 959 46.42 -8.81 -21.26
N ALA A 960 46.10 -9.57 -20.21
CA ALA A 960 46.98 -10.52 -19.55
C ALA A 960 47.18 -11.85 -20.31
N GLY A 961 46.33 -12.15 -21.31
CA GLY A 961 46.34 -13.43 -22.03
C GLY A 961 45.61 -14.58 -21.32
N ARG A 962 44.97 -14.35 -20.17
CA ARG A 962 44.15 -15.35 -19.43
C ARG A 962 42.74 -15.43 -20.01
N VAL A 963 42.63 -15.85 -21.26
CA VAL A 963 41.38 -15.77 -22.02
C VAL A 963 40.32 -16.78 -21.56
N ASP A 964 40.71 -17.93 -21.01
CA ASP A 964 39.75 -18.89 -20.44
C ASP A 964 38.93 -18.28 -19.28
N ASP A 965 39.61 -17.59 -18.36
CA ASP A 965 38.94 -16.87 -17.27
C ASP A 965 38.08 -15.72 -17.80
N ALA A 966 38.53 -15.03 -18.85
CA ALA A 966 37.74 -13.98 -19.50
C ALA A 966 36.45 -14.53 -20.12
N VAL A 967 36.49 -15.71 -20.77
CA VAL A 967 35.30 -16.39 -21.30
C VAL A 967 34.36 -16.75 -20.15
N TYR A 968 34.89 -17.31 -19.06
CA TYR A 968 34.10 -17.68 -17.89
C TYR A 968 33.31 -16.48 -17.34
N TYR A 969 33.98 -15.35 -17.07
CA TYR A 969 33.29 -14.16 -16.54
C TYR A 969 32.35 -13.50 -17.56
N PHE A 970 32.60 -13.63 -18.87
CA PHE A 970 31.70 -13.13 -19.92
C PHE A 970 30.41 -13.97 -20.04
N GLU A 971 30.50 -15.30 -19.84
CA GLU A 971 29.32 -16.16 -19.75
C GLU A 971 28.58 -15.96 -18.41
N GLU A 972 29.31 -15.74 -17.32
CA GLU A 972 28.73 -15.37 -16.03
C GLU A 972 27.91 -14.07 -16.15
N LEU A 973 28.44 -13.03 -16.81
CA LEU A 973 27.71 -11.79 -17.13
C LEU A 973 26.35 -12.09 -17.77
N LYS A 974 26.30 -12.93 -18.81
CA LYS A 974 25.05 -13.30 -19.51
C LYS A 974 24.06 -14.01 -18.58
N SER A 975 24.55 -14.89 -17.70
CA SER A 975 23.71 -15.67 -16.77
C SER A 975 23.08 -14.81 -15.66
N THR A 976 23.68 -13.67 -15.32
CA THR A 976 23.20 -12.78 -14.25
C THR A 976 22.09 -11.80 -14.69
N GLY A 977 21.64 -11.88 -15.94
CA GLY A 977 20.61 -11.00 -16.51
C GLY A 977 21.10 -9.60 -16.87
N LEU A 978 22.41 -9.41 -17.04
CA LEU A 978 23.00 -8.20 -17.59
C LEU A 978 23.25 -8.39 -19.09
N ASP A 979 22.70 -7.51 -19.93
CA ASP A 979 22.92 -7.57 -21.37
C ASP A 979 24.31 -7.03 -21.74
N PRO A 980 25.17 -7.82 -22.41
CA PRO A 980 26.47 -7.33 -22.86
C PRO A 980 26.29 -6.26 -23.94
N ASP A 981 26.98 -5.14 -23.78
CA ASP A 981 26.99 -4.03 -24.74
C ASP A 981 27.98 -4.24 -25.90
N ARG A 982 28.00 -3.29 -26.84
CA ARG A 982 28.91 -3.34 -27.99
C ARG A 982 30.39 -3.40 -27.58
N VAL A 983 30.76 -2.73 -26.48
CA VAL A 983 32.15 -2.61 -26.01
C VAL A 983 32.64 -3.95 -25.44
N SER A 984 31.83 -4.61 -24.64
CA SER A 984 32.14 -5.91 -24.04
C SER A 984 32.31 -7.02 -25.11
N TYR A 985 31.45 -7.08 -26.14
CA TYR A 985 31.67 -7.97 -27.29
C TYR A 985 32.96 -7.65 -28.06
N ASN A 986 33.24 -6.37 -28.31
CA ASN A 986 34.45 -5.92 -29.00
C ASN A 986 35.74 -6.34 -28.28
N LEU A 987 35.76 -6.16 -26.96
CA LEU A 987 36.89 -6.56 -26.12
C LEU A 987 37.08 -8.07 -26.13
N MET A 988 36.00 -8.84 -26.03
CA MET A 988 36.05 -10.30 -26.02
C MET A 988 36.50 -10.89 -27.36
N ILE A 989 35.97 -10.36 -28.47
CA ILE A 989 36.38 -10.75 -29.83
C ILE A 989 37.86 -10.43 -30.06
N ASN A 990 38.33 -9.26 -29.63
CA ASN A 990 39.75 -8.90 -29.73
C ASN A 990 40.64 -9.79 -28.85
N GLY A 991 40.20 -10.09 -27.62
CA GLY A 991 40.90 -10.99 -26.69
C GLY A 991 41.03 -12.42 -27.23
N LEU A 992 39.94 -13.00 -27.72
CA LEU A 992 39.93 -14.32 -28.36
C LEU A 992 40.78 -14.36 -29.63
N GLY A 993 40.75 -13.29 -30.43
CA GLY A 993 41.59 -13.14 -31.60
C GLY A 993 43.08 -13.12 -31.26
N ARG A 994 43.50 -12.39 -30.21
CA ARG A 994 44.90 -12.38 -29.72
C ARG A 994 45.36 -13.77 -29.26
N SER A 995 44.48 -14.54 -28.65
CA SER A 995 44.75 -15.91 -28.21
C SER A 995 44.54 -16.98 -29.28
N ARG A 996 44.37 -16.58 -30.55
CA ARG A 996 44.22 -17.44 -31.74
C ARG A 996 43.02 -18.40 -31.70
N ARG A 997 41.97 -18.08 -30.94
CA ARG A 997 40.72 -18.87 -30.87
C ARG A 997 39.64 -18.25 -31.76
N LEU A 998 39.85 -18.30 -33.07
CA LEU A 998 39.00 -17.59 -34.04
C LEU A 998 37.57 -18.12 -34.11
N ASP A 999 37.36 -19.43 -33.97
CA ASP A 999 36.03 -20.02 -34.05
C ASP A 999 35.09 -19.44 -32.98
N ASN A 1000 35.60 -19.28 -31.76
CA ASN A 1000 34.87 -18.66 -30.65
C ASN A 1000 34.63 -17.16 -30.90
N ALA A 1001 35.59 -16.44 -31.50
CA ALA A 1001 35.43 -15.03 -31.85
C ALA A 1001 34.37 -14.82 -32.96
N LEU A 1002 34.32 -15.69 -33.97
CA LEU A 1002 33.29 -15.66 -35.02
C LEU A 1002 31.91 -16.06 -34.48
N SER A 1003 31.86 -17.03 -33.55
CA SER A 1003 30.64 -17.38 -32.83
C SER A 1003 30.08 -16.18 -32.08
N LEU A 1004 30.90 -15.49 -31.28
CA LEU A 1004 30.46 -14.28 -30.55
C LEU A 1004 30.06 -13.13 -31.49
N PHE A 1005 30.71 -13.00 -32.65
CA PHE A 1005 30.32 -12.02 -33.66
C PHE A 1005 28.94 -12.34 -34.28
N SER A 1006 28.63 -13.62 -34.50
CA SER A 1006 27.30 -14.03 -34.96
C SER A 1006 26.23 -13.83 -33.89
N GLU A 1007 26.55 -14.12 -32.62
CA GLU A 1007 25.67 -13.89 -31.48
C GLU A 1007 25.34 -12.39 -31.33
N MET A 1008 26.34 -11.52 -31.43
CA MET A 1008 26.19 -10.06 -31.39
C MET A 1008 25.16 -9.57 -32.42
N LYS A 1009 25.19 -10.10 -33.65
CA LYS A 1009 24.21 -9.77 -34.70
C LYS A 1009 22.81 -10.31 -34.40
N CYS A 1010 22.70 -11.54 -33.89
CA CYS A 1010 21.40 -12.16 -33.57
C CYS A 1010 20.67 -11.43 -32.45
N ARG A 1011 21.41 -10.81 -31.52
CA ARG A 1011 20.86 -9.97 -30.44
C ARG A 1011 20.53 -8.53 -30.87
N GLY A 1012 20.71 -8.18 -32.15
CA GLY A 1012 20.41 -6.84 -32.67
C GLY A 1012 21.46 -5.77 -32.33
N ILE A 1013 22.63 -6.13 -31.81
CA ILE A 1013 23.70 -5.19 -31.52
C ILE A 1013 24.51 -4.97 -32.81
N SER A 1014 24.60 -3.73 -33.30
CA SER A 1014 25.31 -3.42 -34.54
C SER A 1014 26.84 -3.42 -34.36
N PRO A 1015 27.60 -4.31 -35.05
CA PRO A 1015 29.06 -4.21 -35.15
C PRO A 1015 29.53 -2.84 -35.60
N ASP A 1016 30.62 -2.34 -35.01
CA ASP A 1016 31.26 -1.10 -35.39
C ASP A 1016 32.57 -1.33 -36.16
N LEU A 1017 33.20 -0.25 -36.59
CA LEU A 1017 34.48 -0.30 -37.31
C LEU A 1017 35.57 -1.02 -36.50
N TYR A 1018 35.51 -0.95 -35.16
CA TYR A 1018 36.46 -1.63 -34.28
C TYR A 1018 36.26 -3.15 -34.30
N THR A 1019 35.01 -3.64 -34.25
CA THR A 1019 34.68 -5.08 -34.33
C THR A 1019 35.27 -5.71 -35.59
N TYR A 1020 34.99 -5.10 -36.75
CA TYR A 1020 35.49 -5.59 -38.04
C TYR A 1020 37.01 -5.49 -38.14
N ASN A 1021 37.61 -4.39 -37.70
CA ASN A 1021 39.07 -4.23 -37.72
C ASN A 1021 39.78 -5.28 -36.86
N ALA A 1022 39.24 -5.61 -35.68
CA ALA A 1022 39.79 -6.66 -34.82
C ALA A 1022 39.72 -8.03 -35.50
N LEU A 1023 38.59 -8.38 -36.11
CA LEU A 1023 38.40 -9.66 -36.81
C LEU A 1023 39.29 -9.75 -38.06
N ILE A 1024 39.31 -8.72 -38.90
CA ILE A 1024 40.16 -8.65 -40.11
C ILE A 1024 41.65 -8.80 -39.74
N LEU A 1025 42.09 -8.13 -38.67
CA LEU A 1025 43.48 -8.22 -38.20
C LEU A 1025 43.83 -9.63 -37.74
N HIS A 1026 43.00 -10.26 -36.90
CA HIS A 1026 43.31 -11.56 -36.34
C HIS A 1026 43.14 -12.70 -37.35
N LEU A 1027 42.14 -12.62 -38.25
CA LEU A 1027 41.98 -13.52 -39.40
C LEU A 1027 43.19 -13.41 -40.35
N GLY A 1028 43.67 -12.17 -40.59
CA GLY A 1028 44.86 -11.92 -41.38
C GLY A 1028 46.13 -12.51 -40.75
N ILE A 1029 46.31 -12.40 -39.43
CA ILE A 1029 47.48 -12.96 -38.72
C ILE A 1029 47.55 -14.49 -38.83
N ILE A 1030 46.40 -15.16 -38.88
CA ILE A 1030 46.32 -16.64 -38.94
C ILE A 1030 46.44 -17.15 -40.38
N GLY A 1031 46.28 -16.27 -41.38
CA GLY A 1031 46.42 -16.61 -42.80
C GLY A 1031 45.10 -16.92 -43.51
N GLU A 1032 43.97 -16.77 -42.83
CA GLU A 1032 42.60 -16.95 -43.38
C GLU A 1032 42.14 -15.70 -44.14
N VAL A 1033 42.87 -15.38 -45.22
CA VAL A 1033 42.73 -14.07 -45.88
C VAL A 1033 41.43 -13.94 -46.67
N ASP A 1034 40.85 -15.04 -47.15
CA ASP A 1034 39.57 -15.03 -47.87
C ASP A 1034 38.41 -14.66 -46.92
N LEU A 1035 38.43 -15.15 -45.68
CA LEU A 1035 37.47 -14.76 -44.64
C LEU A 1035 37.67 -13.31 -44.20
N ALA A 1036 38.92 -12.85 -44.07
CA ALA A 1036 39.22 -11.44 -43.79
C ALA A 1036 38.70 -10.50 -44.91
N GLY A 1037 38.79 -10.92 -46.17
CA GLY A 1037 38.22 -10.21 -47.32
C GLY A 1037 36.69 -10.10 -47.24
N LYS A 1038 35.99 -11.19 -46.90
CA LYS A 1038 34.52 -11.17 -46.71
C LYS A 1038 34.09 -10.22 -45.60
N MET A 1039 34.85 -10.15 -44.50
CA MET A 1039 34.56 -9.23 -43.39
C MET A 1039 34.77 -7.76 -43.80
N TYR A 1040 35.73 -7.48 -44.68
CA TYR A 1040 35.92 -6.14 -45.26
C TYR A 1040 34.80 -5.75 -46.23
N GLU A 1041 34.32 -6.69 -47.05
CA GLU A 1041 33.17 -6.45 -47.94
C GLU A 1041 31.89 -6.17 -47.13
N GLU A 1042 31.65 -6.92 -46.05
CA GLU A 1042 30.50 -6.68 -45.17
C GLU A 1042 30.57 -5.31 -44.46
N LEU A 1043 31.78 -4.88 -44.05
CA LEU A 1043 32.01 -3.55 -43.49
C LEU A 1043 31.61 -2.44 -44.47
N GLN A 1044 31.93 -2.58 -45.75
CA GLN A 1044 31.58 -1.61 -46.80
C GLN A 1044 30.08 -1.60 -47.09
N ALA A 1045 29.44 -2.77 -47.14
CA ALA A 1045 28.01 -2.90 -47.38
C ALA A 1045 27.16 -2.21 -46.30
N ARG A 1046 27.69 -2.07 -45.07
CA ARG A 1046 27.04 -1.36 -43.95
C ARG A 1046 27.28 0.14 -43.94
N GLY A 1047 28.03 0.69 -44.90
CA GLY A 1047 28.33 2.12 -44.98
C GLY A 1047 29.37 2.61 -43.98
N LEU A 1048 30.17 1.73 -43.38
CA LEU A 1048 31.28 2.11 -42.51
C LEU A 1048 32.53 2.43 -43.35
N GLU A 1049 33.12 3.60 -43.18
CA GLU A 1049 34.33 3.99 -43.93
C GLU A 1049 35.57 3.24 -43.40
N PRO A 1050 36.29 2.48 -44.24
CA PRO A 1050 37.53 1.82 -43.85
C PRO A 1050 38.60 2.85 -43.46
N ASN A 1051 39.33 2.61 -42.38
CA ASN A 1051 40.40 3.49 -41.94
C ASN A 1051 41.78 2.88 -42.19
N VAL A 1052 42.84 3.64 -41.89
CA VAL A 1052 44.23 3.20 -42.02
C VAL A 1052 44.50 1.86 -41.32
N PHE A 1053 43.84 1.59 -40.18
CA PHE A 1053 43.98 0.33 -39.46
C PHE A 1053 43.35 -0.86 -40.20
N THR A 1054 42.20 -0.68 -40.85
CA THR A 1054 41.54 -1.71 -41.68
C THR A 1054 42.46 -2.16 -42.82
N TYR A 1055 43.05 -1.19 -43.53
CA TYR A 1055 43.97 -1.47 -44.64
C TYR A 1055 45.28 -2.11 -44.18
N ASN A 1056 45.85 -1.63 -43.07
CA ASN A 1056 47.05 -2.23 -42.48
C ASN A 1056 46.80 -3.68 -42.06
N ALA A 1057 45.65 -3.98 -41.45
CA ALA A 1057 45.25 -5.33 -41.07
C ALA A 1057 45.19 -6.29 -42.29
N LEU A 1058 44.60 -5.85 -43.40
CA LEU A 1058 44.54 -6.62 -44.65
C LEU A 1058 45.91 -6.79 -45.33
N ILE A 1059 46.71 -5.72 -45.41
CA ILE A 1059 48.08 -5.75 -45.95
C ILE A 1059 48.92 -6.76 -45.17
N ARG A 1060 48.84 -6.73 -43.83
CA ARG A 1060 49.52 -7.67 -42.95
C ARG A 1060 49.09 -9.11 -43.21
N GLY A 1061 47.79 -9.37 -43.38
CA GLY A 1061 47.29 -10.73 -43.66
C GLY A 1061 47.74 -11.28 -45.02
N HIS A 1062 47.68 -10.47 -46.07
CA HIS A 1062 48.19 -10.87 -47.39
C HIS A 1062 49.72 -11.05 -47.40
N SER A 1063 50.45 -10.26 -46.60
CA SER A 1063 51.91 -10.36 -46.45
C SER A 1063 52.32 -11.65 -45.73
N LEU A 1064 51.63 -12.00 -44.63
CA LEU A 1064 51.89 -13.23 -43.84
C LEU A 1064 51.50 -14.51 -44.58
N SER A 1065 50.49 -14.48 -45.45
CA SER A 1065 50.09 -15.61 -46.32
C SER A 1065 50.96 -15.79 -47.57
N GLY A 1066 52.02 -14.99 -47.74
CA GLY A 1066 52.95 -15.07 -48.88
C GLY A 1066 52.47 -14.40 -50.18
N ASN A 1067 51.27 -13.82 -50.19
CA ASN A 1067 50.63 -13.21 -51.37
C ASN A 1067 51.00 -11.73 -51.54
N LYS A 1068 52.27 -11.47 -51.86
CA LYS A 1068 52.86 -10.12 -51.93
C LYS A 1068 52.15 -9.17 -52.91
N ASP A 1069 51.69 -9.68 -54.06
CA ASP A 1069 51.00 -8.85 -55.07
C ASP A 1069 49.61 -8.39 -54.60
N ARG A 1070 48.87 -9.24 -53.87
CA ARG A 1070 47.59 -8.86 -53.28
C ARG A 1070 47.76 -7.84 -52.16
N ALA A 1071 48.81 -7.97 -51.34
CA ALA A 1071 49.13 -6.96 -50.31
C ALA A 1071 49.40 -5.57 -50.92
N PHE A 1072 50.13 -5.51 -52.05
CA PHE A 1072 50.41 -4.25 -52.75
C PHE A 1072 49.15 -3.67 -53.43
N ASN A 1073 48.25 -4.52 -53.92
CA ASN A 1073 46.96 -4.07 -54.46
C ASN A 1073 46.06 -3.46 -53.39
N VAL A 1074 46.03 -4.02 -52.17
CA VAL A 1074 45.31 -3.44 -51.03
C VAL A 1074 45.91 -2.07 -50.64
N TYR A 1075 47.23 -1.92 -50.69
CA TYR A 1075 47.89 -0.61 -50.49
C TYR A 1075 47.51 0.42 -51.56
N LYS A 1076 47.46 0.04 -52.84
CA LYS A 1076 46.95 0.94 -53.90
C LYS A 1076 45.50 1.33 -53.65
N LYS A 1077 44.66 0.39 -53.22
CA LYS A 1077 43.24 0.63 -52.89
C LYS A 1077 43.08 1.62 -51.73
N MET A 1078 43.94 1.52 -50.71
CA MET A 1078 44.01 2.48 -49.59
C MET A 1078 44.31 3.91 -50.07
N MET A 1079 45.25 4.08 -51.01
CA MET A 1079 45.61 5.39 -51.58
C MET A 1079 44.48 6.00 -52.40
N VAL A 1080 43.74 5.18 -53.17
CA VAL A 1080 42.61 5.64 -54.00
C VAL A 1080 41.43 6.11 -53.14
N GLN A 1081 41.21 5.50 -51.97
CA GLN A 1081 40.15 5.91 -51.03
C GLN A 1081 40.57 7.06 -50.09
N GLY A 1082 41.71 7.71 -50.33
CA GLY A 1082 42.11 8.91 -49.59
C GLY A 1082 42.69 8.68 -48.19
N CYS A 1083 42.99 7.43 -47.80
CA CYS A 1083 43.61 7.12 -46.52
C CYS A 1083 45.14 7.29 -46.57
N SER A 1084 45.71 8.14 -45.71
CA SER A 1084 47.16 8.39 -45.67
C SER A 1084 47.94 7.23 -45.00
N PRO A 1085 48.99 6.68 -45.64
CA PRO A 1085 49.82 5.63 -45.06
C PRO A 1085 50.52 6.10 -43.78
N ASN A 1086 50.55 5.24 -42.74
CA ASN A 1086 51.30 5.52 -41.52
C ASN A 1086 52.58 4.66 -41.46
N ARG A 1087 53.44 4.91 -40.45
CA ARG A 1087 54.69 4.17 -40.26
C ARG A 1087 54.50 2.65 -40.19
N GLN A 1088 53.34 2.19 -39.71
CA GLN A 1088 52.99 0.78 -39.60
C GLN A 1088 52.60 0.16 -40.95
N THR A 1089 52.01 0.93 -41.87
CA THR A 1089 51.69 0.52 -43.24
C THR A 1089 52.96 0.12 -44.00
N PHE A 1090 54.01 0.95 -43.93
CA PHE A 1090 55.29 0.67 -44.60
C PHE A 1090 56.05 -0.51 -43.97
N ALA A 1091 55.93 -0.72 -42.65
CA ALA A 1091 56.56 -1.84 -41.97
C ALA A 1091 55.93 -3.22 -42.30
N GLN A 1092 54.69 -3.24 -42.80
CA GLN A 1092 53.93 -4.47 -43.09
C GLN A 1092 53.96 -4.85 -44.58
N LEU A 1093 54.38 -3.93 -45.45
CA LEU A 1093 54.57 -4.20 -46.87
C LEU A 1093 55.78 -5.11 -47.06
N PRO A 1094 55.67 -6.18 -47.86
CA PRO A 1094 56.82 -7.01 -48.17
C PRO A 1094 57.80 -6.19 -49.02
N ASN A 1095 59.03 -5.99 -48.52
CA ASN A 1095 60.11 -5.38 -49.28
C ASN A 1095 60.21 -6.08 -50.66
N LYS A 1096 59.94 -5.35 -51.74
CA LYS A 1096 60.72 -5.55 -52.96
C LYS A 1096 62.07 -4.88 -52.68
N CYS A 1097 63.15 -5.59 -52.99
CA CYS A 1097 64.49 -5.01 -53.09
C CYS A 1097 64.47 -3.65 -53.77
#